data_AF-B3C6V6-F1
#
_entry.id   AF-B3C6V6-F1
#
_cell.length_a   1.000
_cell.length_b   1.000
_cell.length_c   1.000
_cell.angle_alpha   90.00
_cell.angle_beta   90.00
_cell.angle_gamma   90.00
#
_symmetry.space_group_name_H-M   'P 1'
#
loop_
_entity.id
_entity.type
_entity.pdbx_description
1 polymer ?
#
loop_
_entity_poly.entity_id
_entity_poly.type
_entity_poly.pdbx_seq_one_letter_code
_entity_poly.pdbx_strand_id
1 'polypeptide(L)'
;MNIKSFPYFFCLLWVLAISFYSTPVQGKIENGISKSKWHEGDRYDFKFQGRDAIVVVPQKAAAGNPWIWRPAFFDAFPAVDKALLERGFHVAYLDVTNDYASPWAIELGNRFYKEMVENYGLSSKVVMEGFSRGGLYSVIWASQNPDNVACLYLDAPLSDVFTCLKRLHKAAWKTLLKEWNLTEETIDRFDGNPIDNLEPLAKAGVPIISVCGDSDRSVPIEENMMVMRKRYLALGGNVELIIKPGCDHHPHSLEDPQPIVDFIMRQQPEHKKFQHYTIRGSLNNSFIKFERERRGRVAFIGGSITEMVGWKDMMEQQLQQRFPFTTFEFVEAGISSTGSTPGAFRLDNDVLSKGKIDLLFIDGSANDMTNGFTPEEQVRGVEGEIRHALEVNPETDIVLTHFATDGFLPIIARRQMPDAILNYERVANHYRVSSVNLAQEISERLQDGQFTWKEFGYAHPHPYGQSVYTAAISNLLDEMQREINAESIRRLHEIPAAQLDPYSYTKGHFIPLSRVRIGRGWKITDDWNPDNKYEKRKGFVHVPMLEAARPGDRLTLSFKGRAIGIFCVCGPSAGILEYSVDNAPFKKLDTYTAWSSALYIPWVYMLETELEDTEHTLRLRISSDKNPRSLGTECQIRNFVVNR
;
A
#
# COMPACT_ATOMS: atom_id res chain seq x y z
N MET A 1 -72.47 11.34 12.55
CA MET A 1 -72.04 11.25 13.96
C MET A 1 -70.69 10.54 13.97
N ASN A 2 -69.69 11.10 14.66
CA ASN A 2 -68.27 10.70 14.71
C ASN A 2 -67.35 11.08 13.51
N ILE A 3 -66.89 12.32 13.66
CA ILE A 3 -65.64 13.02 13.30
C ILE A 3 -64.37 12.14 13.45
N LYS A 4 -63.24 12.28 12.74
CA LYS A 4 -62.77 12.99 11.53
C LYS A 4 -61.35 12.45 11.20
N SER A 5 -60.99 12.53 9.93
CA SER A 5 -59.67 12.28 9.32
C SER A 5 -59.00 13.60 8.88
N PHE A 6 -57.67 13.74 9.10
CA PHE A 6 -56.61 14.54 8.39
C PHE A 6 -56.85 16.08 8.13
N PRO A 7 -55.88 16.94 7.73
CA PRO A 7 -54.42 17.06 7.98
C PRO A 7 -53.80 18.50 8.04
N TYR A 8 -52.46 18.56 8.16
CA TYR A 8 -51.45 19.55 7.68
C TYR A 8 -51.42 21.06 8.10
N PHE A 9 -50.17 21.48 8.38
CA PHE A 9 -49.52 22.83 8.24
C PHE A 9 -49.70 23.91 9.33
N PHE A 10 -48.63 24.25 10.07
CA PHE A 10 -47.78 25.44 9.87
C PHE A 10 -46.60 25.51 10.86
N CYS A 11 -45.45 25.98 10.35
CA CYS A 11 -44.24 26.35 11.10
C CYS A 11 -44.48 27.45 12.16
N LEU A 12 -43.74 27.41 13.26
CA LEU A 12 -42.87 28.54 13.66
C LEU A 12 -41.86 28.13 14.74
N LEU A 13 -40.61 28.50 14.49
CA LEU A 13 -39.47 28.52 15.42
C LEU A 13 -39.83 29.21 16.74
N TRP A 14 -39.29 28.74 17.87
CA TRP A 14 -38.71 29.61 18.89
C TRP A 14 -37.51 28.90 19.54
N VAL A 15 -36.38 29.60 19.51
CA VAL A 15 -35.05 29.23 19.98
C VAL A 15 -35.01 29.28 21.51
N LEU A 16 -34.47 28.24 22.15
CA LEU A 16 -33.89 28.33 23.49
C LEU A 16 -32.63 27.46 23.50
N ALA A 17 -31.51 28.12 23.23
CA ALA A 17 -30.18 27.60 23.47
C ALA A 17 -29.97 27.50 24.98
N ILE A 18 -30.01 26.29 25.51
CA ILE A 18 -29.43 25.98 26.82
C ILE A 18 -28.05 25.38 26.52
N SER A 19 -27.02 26.20 26.74
CA SER A 19 -25.63 25.75 26.81
C SER A 19 -25.50 24.73 27.94
N PHE A 20 -25.39 23.45 27.59
CA PHE A 20 -24.80 22.48 28.49
C PHE A 20 -23.30 22.72 28.53
N TYR A 21 -22.85 23.51 29.51
CA TYR A 21 -21.51 23.30 30.05
C TYR A 21 -21.55 21.93 30.74
N SER A 22 -20.99 20.91 30.07
CA SER A 22 -20.62 19.66 30.72
C SER A 22 -19.58 19.99 31.78
N THR A 23 -19.99 19.94 33.05
CA THR A 23 -19.04 19.91 34.16
C THR A 23 -18.23 18.62 34.04
N PRO A 24 -16.88 18.67 34.08
CA PRO A 24 -16.09 17.45 34.10
C PRO A 24 -16.41 16.72 35.40
N VAL A 25 -16.80 15.45 35.30
CA VAL A 25 -16.93 14.56 36.44
C VAL A 25 -15.53 14.44 37.06
N GLN A 26 -15.34 15.10 38.19
CA GLN A 26 -14.09 15.08 38.94
C GLN A 26 -13.83 13.63 39.39
N GLY A 27 -12.74 13.05 38.90
CA GLY A 27 -12.31 11.70 39.23
C GLY A 27 -12.02 11.54 40.73
N LYS A 28 -12.14 10.30 41.23
CA LYS A 28 -11.63 9.98 42.58
C LYS A 28 -10.12 10.22 42.58
N ILE A 29 -9.65 11.02 43.55
CA ILE A 29 -8.22 11.28 43.78
C ILE A 29 -7.73 10.26 44.79
N GLU A 30 -6.80 9.40 44.40
CA GLU A 30 -6.09 8.48 45.30
C GLU A 30 -4.58 8.71 45.12
N ASN A 31 -3.87 8.97 46.23
CA ASN A 31 -2.42 9.22 46.24
C ASN A 31 -1.93 10.32 45.26
N GLY A 32 -2.74 11.35 45.01
CA GLY A 32 -2.39 12.45 44.09
C GLY A 32 -2.61 12.13 42.60
N ILE A 33 -3.23 10.99 42.29
CA ILE A 33 -3.62 10.59 40.93
C ILE A 33 -5.15 10.69 40.83
N SER A 34 -5.66 11.40 39.82
CA SER A 34 -7.08 11.47 39.49
C SER A 34 -7.39 10.51 38.36
N LYS A 35 -8.35 9.59 38.57
CA LYS A 35 -8.83 8.67 37.53
C LYS A 35 -10.14 9.17 36.91
N SER A 36 -10.19 9.28 35.59
CA SER A 36 -11.37 9.65 34.81
C SER A 36 -11.45 8.81 33.51
N LYS A 37 -12.36 9.17 32.60
CA LYS A 37 -12.46 8.59 31.26
C LYS A 37 -12.04 9.62 30.22
N TRP A 38 -11.31 9.18 29.20
CA TRP A 38 -11.05 9.96 28.00
C TRP A 38 -11.39 9.08 26.81
N HIS A 39 -12.53 9.38 26.18
CA HIS A 39 -13.19 8.47 25.24
C HIS A 39 -13.41 7.09 25.88
N GLU A 40 -13.08 6.01 25.19
CA GLU A 40 -13.14 4.65 25.71
C GLU A 40 -12.03 4.34 26.74
N GLY A 41 -10.95 5.12 26.78
CA GLY A 41 -9.79 4.88 27.63
C GLY A 41 -9.95 5.29 29.09
N ASP A 42 -9.19 4.62 29.97
CA ASP A 42 -9.01 5.03 31.36
C ASP A 42 -7.94 6.12 31.44
N ARG A 43 -8.31 7.33 31.87
CA ARG A 43 -7.41 8.47 31.98
C ARG A 43 -6.93 8.63 33.43
N TYR A 44 -5.63 8.86 33.57
CA TYR A 44 -4.95 9.11 34.83
C TYR A 44 -4.21 10.44 34.76
N ASP A 45 -4.61 11.39 35.60
CA ASP A 45 -3.99 12.71 35.73
C ASP A 45 -3.15 12.77 36.99
N PHE A 46 -1.90 13.23 36.90
CA PHE A 46 -0.97 13.31 38.03
C PHE A 46 0.09 14.40 37.82
N LYS A 47 0.88 14.69 38.86
CA LYS A 47 2.05 15.57 38.76
C LYS A 47 3.32 14.75 38.64
N PHE A 48 4.03 14.83 37.51
CA PHE A 48 5.36 14.27 37.34
C PHE A 48 6.41 15.34 37.61
N GLN A 49 7.11 15.23 38.75
CA GLN A 49 8.12 16.20 39.20
C GLN A 49 7.65 17.67 39.13
N GLY A 50 6.38 17.91 39.48
CA GLY A 50 5.76 19.23 39.52
C GLY A 50 5.14 19.70 38.19
N ARG A 51 5.27 18.96 37.10
CA ARG A 51 4.56 19.20 35.82
C ARG A 51 3.31 18.34 35.70
N ASP A 52 2.30 18.84 35.00
CA ASP A 52 1.10 18.06 34.69
C ASP A 52 1.45 16.93 33.73
N ALA A 53 0.98 15.73 34.08
CA ALA A 53 1.14 14.54 33.27
C ALA A 53 -0.19 13.79 33.19
N ILE A 54 -0.43 13.18 32.03
CA ILE A 54 -1.62 12.37 31.77
C ILE A 54 -1.18 11.07 31.11
N VAL A 55 -1.78 9.96 31.51
CA VAL A 55 -1.72 8.69 30.80
C VAL A 55 -3.14 8.20 30.55
N VAL A 56 -3.46 7.88 29.30
CA VAL A 56 -4.70 7.22 28.92
C VAL A 56 -4.37 5.79 28.51
N VAL A 57 -5.02 4.84 29.18
CA VAL A 57 -4.86 3.40 28.95
C VAL A 57 -6.01 2.89 28.07
N PRO A 58 -5.72 2.17 26.97
CA PRO A 58 -6.76 1.61 26.10
C PRO A 58 -7.55 0.52 26.81
N GLN A 59 -8.77 0.25 26.36
CA GLN A 59 -9.57 -0.87 26.88
C GLN A 59 -8.89 -2.23 26.67
N LYS A 60 -8.17 -2.39 25.56
CA LYS A 60 -7.35 -3.55 25.25
C LYS A 60 -6.02 -3.07 24.67
N ALA A 61 -4.94 -3.23 25.42
CA ALA A 61 -3.61 -2.89 24.94
C ALA A 61 -3.20 -3.79 23.76
N ALA A 62 -2.55 -3.19 22.76
CA ALA A 62 -1.89 -3.92 21.69
C ALA A 62 -0.61 -4.59 22.21
N ALA A 63 -0.15 -5.62 21.50
CA ALA A 63 1.12 -6.28 21.80
C ALA A 63 2.26 -5.25 21.87
N GLY A 64 3.12 -5.38 22.88
CA GLY A 64 4.26 -4.48 23.12
C GLY A 64 3.91 -3.17 23.82
N ASN A 65 2.65 -2.92 24.21
CA ASN A 65 2.19 -1.68 24.85
C ASN A 65 2.67 -0.41 24.11
N PRO A 66 2.37 -0.27 22.80
CA PRO A 66 2.77 0.91 22.05
C PRO A 66 2.10 2.16 22.62
N TRP A 67 2.75 3.30 22.44
CA TRP A 67 2.28 4.55 23.00
C TRP A 67 2.72 5.76 22.18
N ILE A 68 1.86 6.78 22.22
CA ILE A 68 2.09 8.09 21.62
C ILE A 68 2.23 9.12 22.73
N TRP A 69 3.20 10.02 22.59
CA TRP A 69 3.53 11.03 23.58
C TRP A 69 3.37 12.44 23.03
N ARG A 70 2.49 13.21 23.69
CA ARG A 70 2.28 14.65 23.48
C ARG A 70 3.10 15.47 24.48
N PRO A 71 4.00 16.35 24.03
CA PRO A 71 4.66 17.33 24.91
C PRO A 71 3.85 18.62 25.08
N ALA A 72 2.77 18.79 24.31
CA ALA A 72 1.96 20.00 24.30
C ALA A 72 0.49 19.72 23.91
N PHE A 73 -0.40 20.59 24.39
CA PHE A 73 -1.80 20.69 23.96
C PHE A 73 -2.57 19.36 24.00
N PHE A 74 -2.63 18.72 25.17
CA PHE A 74 -3.49 17.55 25.36
C PHE A 74 -4.95 17.88 24.98
N ASP A 75 -5.64 16.93 24.33
CA ASP A 75 -7.03 17.04 23.85
C ASP A 75 -7.27 18.03 22.68
N ALA A 76 -6.23 18.73 22.19
CA ALA A 76 -6.33 19.55 20.99
C ALA A 76 -6.21 18.70 19.71
N PHE A 77 -7.25 18.70 18.88
CA PHE A 77 -7.33 17.94 17.63
C PHE A 77 -6.91 16.44 17.74
N PRO A 78 -7.48 15.68 18.69
CA PRO A 78 -6.95 14.37 19.09
C PRO A 78 -7.43 13.21 18.18
N ALA A 79 -7.70 13.46 16.89
CA ALA A 79 -8.27 12.45 16.00
C ALA A 79 -7.33 11.23 15.85
N VAL A 80 -6.03 11.48 15.72
CA VAL A 80 -5.00 10.42 15.65
C VAL A 80 -4.89 9.67 16.97
N ASP A 81 -4.81 10.38 18.11
CA ASP A 81 -4.74 9.76 19.44
C ASP A 81 -5.91 8.80 19.69
N LYS A 82 -7.13 9.22 19.34
CA LYS A 82 -8.35 8.41 19.47
C LYS A 82 -8.26 7.15 18.62
N ALA A 83 -7.92 7.31 17.34
CA ALA A 83 -7.83 6.20 16.42
C ALA A 83 -6.72 5.20 16.79
N LEU A 84 -5.66 5.66 17.47
CA LEU A 84 -4.60 4.81 18.04
C LEU A 84 -5.04 4.14 19.35
N LEU A 85 -5.77 4.86 20.22
CA LEU A 85 -6.33 4.32 21.47
C LEU A 85 -7.27 3.14 21.17
N GLU A 86 -8.13 3.25 20.16
CA GLU A 86 -8.97 2.16 19.64
C GLU A 86 -8.16 0.96 19.13
N ARG A 87 -6.94 1.22 18.63
CA ARG A 87 -5.97 0.19 18.19
C ARG A 87 -5.08 -0.33 19.31
N GLY A 88 -5.34 0.07 20.56
CA GLY A 88 -4.64 -0.44 21.74
C GLY A 88 -3.35 0.31 22.08
N PHE A 89 -3.18 1.54 21.61
CA PHE A 89 -2.09 2.42 22.06
C PHE A 89 -2.43 3.07 23.40
N HIS A 90 -1.39 3.36 24.19
CA HIS A 90 -1.48 4.29 25.30
C HIS A 90 -1.23 5.72 24.80
N VAL A 91 -1.91 6.70 25.37
CA VAL A 91 -1.69 8.13 25.08
C VAL A 91 -1.08 8.77 26.30
N ALA A 92 0.13 9.28 26.19
CA ALA A 92 0.83 9.96 27.26
C ALA A 92 0.97 11.45 26.97
N TYR A 93 0.93 12.26 28.02
CA TYR A 93 1.18 13.69 27.95
C TYR A 93 2.03 14.14 29.12
N LEU A 94 2.97 15.03 28.83
CA LEU A 94 3.74 15.76 29.82
C LEU A 94 3.72 17.23 29.39
N ASP A 95 3.25 18.13 30.25
CA ASP A 95 3.21 19.55 29.91
C ASP A 95 4.60 20.18 29.95
N VAL A 96 5.18 20.34 28.78
CA VAL A 96 6.41 21.10 28.51
C VAL A 96 6.18 22.17 27.43
N THR A 97 4.92 22.54 27.22
CA THR A 97 4.44 23.36 26.10
C THR A 97 5.19 24.69 25.96
N ASN A 98 5.50 25.34 27.09
CA ASN A 98 6.13 26.65 27.14
C ASN A 98 7.58 26.62 27.63
N ASP A 99 8.17 25.43 27.75
CA ASP A 99 9.56 25.27 28.20
C ASP A 99 10.55 25.26 27.01
N TYR A 100 10.04 25.35 25.76
CA TYR A 100 10.78 25.49 24.50
C TYR A 100 11.94 24.50 24.32
N ALA A 101 11.76 23.26 24.79
CA ALA A 101 12.79 22.23 24.73
C ALA A 101 14.13 22.62 25.40
N SER A 102 14.07 23.47 26.43
CA SER A 102 15.25 23.83 27.22
C SER A 102 15.96 22.59 27.77
N PRO A 103 17.27 22.69 28.10
CA PRO A 103 18.02 21.56 28.65
C PRO A 103 17.33 20.90 29.86
N TRP A 104 16.69 21.69 30.72
CA TRP A 104 15.91 21.16 31.84
C TRP A 104 14.66 20.39 31.40
N ALA A 105 13.93 20.89 30.39
CA ALA A 105 12.72 20.24 29.88
C ALA A 105 13.02 18.93 29.14
N ILE A 106 14.14 18.87 28.43
CA ILE A 106 14.63 17.63 27.80
C ILE A 106 14.99 16.60 28.86
N GLU A 107 15.70 17.01 29.90
CA GLU A 107 16.07 16.12 31.01
C GLU A 107 14.85 15.65 31.82
N LEU A 108 13.84 16.51 32.01
CA LEU A 108 12.54 16.09 32.55
C LEU A 108 11.87 15.03 31.66
N GLY A 109 11.90 15.23 30.34
CA GLY A 109 11.39 14.28 29.36
C GLY A 109 12.08 12.92 29.40
N ASN A 110 13.41 12.90 29.51
CA ASN A 110 14.19 11.66 29.66
C ASN A 110 13.73 10.86 30.87
N ARG A 111 13.51 11.52 32.01
CA ARG A 111 12.98 10.87 33.22
C ARG A 111 11.54 10.40 33.07
N PHE A 112 10.69 11.19 32.40
CA PHE A 112 9.31 10.81 32.13
C PHE A 112 9.24 9.58 31.21
N TYR A 113 9.99 9.57 30.11
CA TYR A 113 10.12 8.42 29.23
C TYR A 113 10.58 7.17 29.99
N LYS A 114 11.61 7.31 30.83
CA LYS A 114 12.10 6.20 31.67
C LYS A 114 11.01 5.67 32.60
N GLU A 115 10.26 6.55 33.25
CA GLU A 115 9.11 6.20 34.09
C GLU A 115 8.06 5.40 33.30
N MET A 116 7.70 5.88 32.11
CA MET A 116 6.70 5.23 31.24
C MET A 116 7.15 3.83 30.79
N VAL A 117 8.43 3.66 30.46
CA VAL A 117 8.95 2.37 29.99
C VAL A 117 9.16 1.40 31.16
N GLU A 118 9.88 1.82 32.20
CA GLU A 118 10.31 0.91 33.28
C GLU A 118 9.19 0.59 34.27
N ASN A 119 8.35 1.57 34.61
CA ASN A 119 7.35 1.41 35.67
C ASN A 119 5.92 1.22 35.12
N TYR A 120 5.61 1.79 33.96
CA TYR A 120 4.32 1.57 33.29
C TYR A 120 4.37 0.48 32.21
N GLY A 121 5.56 -0.05 31.91
CA GLY A 121 5.74 -1.17 30.97
C GLY A 121 5.37 -0.81 29.53
N LEU A 122 5.43 0.47 29.16
CA LEU A 122 5.19 0.91 27.79
C LEU A 122 6.37 0.55 26.88
N SER A 123 6.12 0.44 25.58
CA SER A 123 7.13 0.14 24.56
C SER A 123 8.37 1.04 24.70
N SER A 124 9.57 0.48 24.54
CA SER A 124 10.80 1.29 24.46
C SER A 124 10.89 2.14 23.19
N LYS A 125 9.99 1.95 22.22
CA LYS A 125 9.89 2.76 20.99
C LYS A 125 8.63 3.64 21.06
N VAL A 126 8.80 4.91 21.46
CA VAL A 126 7.71 5.89 21.58
C VAL A 126 7.40 6.56 20.24
N VAL A 127 6.14 6.87 19.99
CA VAL A 127 5.73 7.79 18.92
C VAL A 127 5.69 9.21 19.48
N MET A 128 6.52 10.10 18.94
CA MET A 128 6.52 11.50 19.36
C MET A 128 5.53 12.29 18.51
N GLU A 129 4.52 12.88 19.16
CA GLU A 129 3.58 13.79 18.50
C GLU A 129 3.97 15.24 18.74
N GLY A 130 3.99 16.08 17.71
CA GLY A 130 4.46 17.45 17.80
C GLY A 130 3.62 18.45 17.02
N PHE A 131 2.63 19.06 17.69
CA PHE A 131 1.81 20.12 17.10
C PHE A 131 2.41 21.50 17.38
N SER A 132 2.59 22.33 16.35
CA SER A 132 3.07 23.70 16.52
C SER A 132 4.36 23.73 17.35
N ARG A 133 4.40 24.44 18.49
CA ARG A 133 5.53 24.46 19.44
C ARG A 133 5.86 23.09 20.05
N GLY A 134 4.93 22.16 20.09
CA GLY A 134 5.22 20.76 20.44
C GLY A 134 6.18 20.10 19.47
N GLY A 135 6.16 20.50 18.18
CA GLY A 135 7.11 20.03 17.16
C GLY A 135 8.57 20.35 17.50
N LEU A 136 8.82 21.53 18.08
CA LEU A 136 10.14 21.94 18.58
C LEU A 136 10.67 20.91 19.59
N TYR A 137 9.87 20.61 20.61
CA TYR A 137 10.23 19.65 21.65
C TYR A 137 10.39 18.24 21.09
N SER A 138 9.42 17.77 20.31
CA SER A 138 9.40 16.39 19.79
C SER A 138 10.61 16.09 18.92
N VAL A 139 11.02 17.02 18.04
CA VAL A 139 12.22 16.81 17.22
C VAL A 139 13.49 16.82 18.07
N ILE A 140 13.68 17.80 18.98
CA ILE A 140 14.90 17.89 19.79
C ILE A 140 15.05 16.69 20.73
N TRP A 141 13.97 16.33 21.44
CA TRP A 141 14.00 15.18 22.35
C TRP A 141 14.30 13.89 21.58
N ALA A 142 13.64 13.69 20.44
CA ALA A 142 13.86 12.53 19.59
C ALA A 142 15.31 12.49 19.05
N SER A 143 15.87 13.63 18.64
CA SER A 143 17.26 13.70 18.15
C SER A 143 18.30 13.37 19.22
N GLN A 144 18.01 13.63 20.50
CA GLN A 144 18.88 13.22 21.61
C GLN A 144 18.64 11.77 22.06
N ASN A 145 17.52 11.18 21.67
CA ASN A 145 17.10 9.83 22.05
C ASN A 145 16.64 8.98 20.83
N PRO A 146 17.39 8.95 19.71
CA PRO A 146 16.86 8.45 18.45
C PRO A 146 16.56 6.94 18.50
N ASP A 147 17.29 6.18 19.31
CA ASP A 147 17.05 4.75 19.53
C ASP A 147 15.78 4.46 20.33
N ASN A 148 15.17 5.45 20.97
CA ASN A 148 13.96 5.29 21.76
C ASN A 148 12.69 5.64 20.97
N VAL A 149 12.81 6.00 19.69
CA VAL A 149 11.70 6.54 18.90
C VAL A 149 11.27 5.54 17.82
N ALA A 150 9.96 5.30 17.73
CA ALA A 150 9.35 4.53 16.66
C ALA A 150 9.22 5.38 15.38
N CYS A 151 8.63 6.57 15.52
CA CYS A 151 8.46 7.58 14.47
C CYS A 151 8.03 8.92 15.09
N LEU A 152 8.04 9.98 14.27
CA LEU A 152 7.47 11.29 14.62
C LEU A 152 6.20 11.54 13.81
N TYR A 153 5.14 11.99 14.48
CA TYR A 153 3.99 12.63 13.85
C TYR A 153 4.00 14.12 14.18
N LEU A 154 4.19 14.95 13.16
CA LEU A 154 4.27 16.40 13.31
C LEU A 154 3.10 17.10 12.63
N ASP A 155 2.59 18.17 13.21
CA ASP A 155 1.53 18.98 12.58
C ASP A 155 1.83 20.48 12.71
N ALA A 156 1.96 21.15 11.56
CA ALA A 156 2.49 22.50 11.43
C ALA A 156 3.64 22.78 12.43
N PRO A 157 4.72 21.96 12.41
CA PRO A 157 5.71 21.96 13.48
C PRO A 157 6.58 23.21 13.44
N LEU A 158 6.70 23.87 14.60
CA LEU A 158 7.76 24.86 14.79
C LEU A 158 9.10 24.13 14.72
N SER A 159 9.83 24.35 13.64
CA SER A 159 11.11 23.68 13.38
C SER A 159 12.26 24.65 13.10
N ASP A 160 11.97 25.92 12.83
CA ASP A 160 12.95 27.00 12.82
C ASP A 160 12.52 28.16 13.73
N VAL A 161 13.18 28.30 14.87
CA VAL A 161 12.83 29.32 15.86
C VAL A 161 13.21 30.73 15.41
N PHE A 162 14.17 30.88 14.49
CA PHE A 162 14.63 32.19 14.05
C PHE A 162 13.67 32.84 13.04
N THR A 163 13.29 32.10 12.01
CA THR A 163 12.37 32.59 10.99
C THR A 163 10.93 32.64 11.50
N CYS A 164 10.57 31.79 12.47
CA CYS A 164 9.25 31.77 13.07
C CYS A 164 9.15 32.64 14.34
N LEU A 165 9.77 32.25 15.47
CA LEU A 165 9.56 32.94 16.74
C LEU A 165 10.15 34.35 16.77
N LYS A 166 11.43 34.50 16.42
CA LYS A 166 12.12 35.81 16.48
C LYS A 166 11.43 36.84 15.59
N ARG A 167 10.96 36.42 14.41
CA ARG A 167 10.32 37.30 13.42
C ARG A 167 8.84 37.53 13.68
N LEU A 168 8.06 36.48 13.92
CA LEU A 168 6.59 36.53 13.95
C LEU A 168 6.02 36.54 15.37
N HIS A 169 6.66 35.86 16.33
CA HIS A 169 6.11 35.62 17.67
C HIS A 169 7.01 36.14 18.79
N LYS A 170 7.21 37.46 18.86
CA LYS A 170 8.15 38.12 19.78
C LYS A 170 7.99 37.76 21.27
N ALA A 171 6.78 37.46 21.72
CA ALA A 171 6.55 37.04 23.12
C ALA A 171 7.08 35.62 23.39
N ALA A 172 6.83 34.71 22.46
CA ALA A 172 7.37 33.35 22.50
C ALA A 172 8.90 33.37 22.39
N TRP A 173 9.46 34.22 21.52
CA TRP A 173 10.91 34.44 21.42
C TRP A 173 11.56 34.84 22.75
N LYS A 174 10.98 35.82 23.47
CA LYS A 174 11.47 36.21 24.80
C LYS A 174 11.41 35.06 25.81
N THR A 175 10.39 34.21 25.69
CA THR A 175 10.25 33.05 26.58
C THR A 175 11.32 32.01 26.26
N LEU A 176 11.58 31.71 24.98
CA LEU A 176 12.67 30.83 24.57
C LEU A 176 14.02 31.32 25.11
N LEU A 177 14.34 32.61 24.92
CA LEU A 177 15.58 33.20 25.47
C LEU A 177 15.70 32.96 26.97
N LYS A 178 14.61 33.18 27.72
CA LYS A 178 14.59 32.95 29.17
C LYS A 178 14.81 31.47 29.52
N GLU A 179 14.06 30.56 28.89
CA GLU A 179 14.12 29.11 29.20
C GLU A 179 15.48 28.50 28.85
N TRP A 180 16.16 29.03 27.83
CA TRP A 180 17.50 28.63 27.43
C TRP A 180 18.62 29.42 28.13
N ASN A 181 18.28 30.36 29.00
CA ASN A 181 19.23 31.27 29.66
C ASN A 181 20.14 32.02 28.65
N LEU A 182 19.52 32.53 27.60
CA LEU A 182 20.13 33.29 26.50
C LEU A 182 19.63 34.74 26.50
N THR A 183 20.36 35.59 25.78
CA THR A 183 20.01 36.97 25.46
C THR A 183 20.12 37.18 23.94
N GLU A 184 19.66 38.34 23.44
CA GLU A 184 19.84 38.67 22.02
C GLU A 184 21.33 38.68 21.61
N GLU A 185 22.23 39.01 22.53
CA GLU A 185 23.68 39.05 22.30
C GLU A 185 24.37 37.69 22.38
N THR A 186 23.71 36.68 22.96
CA THR A 186 24.28 35.33 23.17
C THR A 186 23.52 34.24 22.40
N ILE A 187 22.59 34.63 21.53
CA ILE A 187 21.76 33.72 20.74
C ILE A 187 22.57 32.91 19.71
N ASP A 188 23.75 33.38 19.33
CA ASP A 188 24.71 32.64 18.51
C ASP A 188 25.13 31.29 19.12
N ARG A 189 24.92 31.11 20.43
CA ARG A 189 25.16 29.87 21.17
C ARG A 189 23.96 28.91 21.16
N PHE A 190 22.82 29.32 20.62
CA PHE A 190 21.64 28.46 20.56
C PHE A 190 21.85 27.33 19.56
N ASP A 191 21.95 26.12 20.09
CA ASP A 191 22.11 24.87 19.33
C ASP A 191 20.82 24.04 19.28
N GLY A 192 19.73 24.50 19.91
CA GLY A 192 18.46 23.79 20.01
C GLY A 192 17.52 23.95 18.82
N ASN A 193 17.98 24.30 17.61
CA ASN A 193 17.09 24.51 16.48
C ASN A 193 16.78 23.18 15.77
N PRO A 194 15.51 22.74 15.63
CA PRO A 194 15.16 21.42 15.08
C PRO A 194 15.75 21.14 13.70
N ILE A 195 15.67 22.11 12.77
CA ILE A 195 16.23 21.95 11.41
C ILE A 195 17.75 21.74 11.37
N ASP A 196 18.46 22.06 12.45
CA ASP A 196 19.91 21.91 12.58
C ASP A 196 20.29 20.60 13.30
N ASN A 197 19.33 19.86 13.87
CA ASN A 197 19.55 18.69 14.73
C ASN A 197 18.96 17.38 14.18
N LEU A 198 18.88 17.23 12.85
CA LEU A 198 18.19 16.09 12.23
C LEU A 198 19.07 14.85 12.01
N GLU A 199 20.38 15.01 12.02
CA GLU A 199 21.33 13.93 11.67
C GLU A 199 21.22 12.68 12.57
N PRO A 200 21.07 12.79 13.92
CA PRO A 200 20.90 11.61 14.76
C PRO A 200 19.65 10.78 14.39
N LEU A 201 18.54 11.44 14.06
CA LEU A 201 17.30 10.79 13.65
C LEU A 201 17.50 10.02 12.33
N ALA A 202 18.15 10.65 11.35
CA ALA A 202 18.39 10.05 10.04
C ALA A 202 19.29 8.81 10.17
N LYS A 203 20.36 8.90 10.96
CA LYS A 203 21.28 7.78 11.24
C LYS A 203 20.58 6.59 11.92
N ALA A 204 19.63 6.85 12.80
CA ALA A 204 18.82 5.81 13.43
C ALA A 204 17.64 5.35 12.55
N GLY A 205 17.45 5.95 11.37
CA GLY A 205 16.38 5.62 10.44
C GLY A 205 14.99 6.00 10.94
N VAL A 206 14.85 6.98 11.83
CA VAL A 206 13.56 7.38 12.42
C VAL A 206 12.66 7.99 11.36
N PRO A 207 11.51 7.41 11.01
CA PRO A 207 10.66 7.96 9.97
C PRO A 207 9.78 9.09 10.52
N ILE A 208 9.50 10.09 9.68
CA ILE A 208 8.69 11.26 10.03
C ILE A 208 7.48 11.32 9.11
N ILE A 209 6.29 11.56 9.66
CA ILE A 209 5.15 12.07 8.90
C ILE A 209 4.79 13.47 9.40
N SER A 210 4.51 14.38 8.48
CA SER A 210 4.04 15.72 8.82
C SER A 210 2.76 16.08 8.10
N VAL A 211 1.88 16.80 8.78
CA VAL A 211 0.68 17.43 8.22
C VAL A 211 0.85 18.94 8.28
N CYS A 212 0.66 19.65 7.18
CA CYS A 212 0.87 21.11 7.14
C CYS A 212 -0.18 21.79 6.27
N GLY A 213 -0.63 22.98 6.68
CA GLY A 213 -1.33 23.89 5.78
C GLY A 213 -0.35 24.63 4.90
N ASP A 214 -0.62 24.73 3.59
CA ASP A 214 0.25 25.48 2.66
C ASP A 214 0.14 27.01 2.83
N SER A 215 -0.86 27.48 3.57
CA SER A 215 -1.19 28.87 3.79
C SER A 215 -0.97 29.30 5.24
N ASP A 216 -0.25 28.49 6.02
CA ASP A 216 0.07 28.75 7.42
C ASP A 216 0.86 30.06 7.58
N ARG A 217 0.28 31.02 8.33
CA ARG A 217 0.90 32.32 8.63
C ARG A 217 1.57 32.35 9.99
N SER A 218 1.28 31.38 10.85
CA SER A 218 1.84 31.28 12.21
C SER A 218 3.15 30.51 12.20
N VAL A 219 3.20 29.38 11.50
CA VAL A 219 4.40 28.55 11.30
C VAL A 219 4.53 28.27 9.80
N PRO A 220 5.04 29.23 9.01
CA PRO A 220 5.06 29.10 7.55
C PRO A 220 5.80 27.84 7.09
N ILE A 221 5.13 27.02 6.27
CA ILE A 221 5.62 25.70 5.85
C ILE A 221 6.98 25.77 5.15
N GLU A 222 7.18 26.78 4.30
CA GLU A 222 8.41 26.99 3.52
C GLU A 222 9.63 27.31 4.39
N GLU A 223 9.42 27.92 5.55
CA GLU A 223 10.48 28.29 6.49
C GLU A 223 10.74 27.21 7.55
N ASN A 224 9.80 26.26 7.70
CA ASN A 224 9.81 25.23 8.74
C ASN A 224 9.89 23.83 8.10
N MET A 225 8.74 23.18 7.91
CA MET A 225 8.68 21.77 7.50
C MET A 225 9.36 21.50 6.15
N MET A 226 9.33 22.45 5.20
CA MET A 226 10.02 22.28 3.91
C MET A 226 11.55 22.30 4.05
N VAL A 227 12.08 23.16 4.93
CA VAL A 227 13.51 23.16 5.27
C VAL A 227 13.88 21.85 5.95
N MET A 228 13.07 21.41 6.92
CA MET A 228 13.27 20.15 7.63
C MET A 228 13.25 18.96 6.66
N ARG A 229 12.24 18.86 5.79
CA ARG A 229 12.09 17.79 4.78
C ARG A 229 13.31 17.72 3.87
N LYS A 230 13.73 18.86 3.30
CA LYS A 230 14.89 18.94 2.40
C LYS A 230 16.16 18.44 3.07
N ARG A 231 16.43 18.90 4.30
CA ARG A 231 17.63 18.50 5.05
C ARG A 231 17.56 17.03 5.48
N TYR A 232 16.39 16.56 5.89
CA TYR A 232 16.21 15.18 6.33
C TYR A 232 16.43 14.17 5.20
N LEU A 233 15.85 14.43 4.03
CA LEU A 233 16.09 13.60 2.83
C LEU A 233 17.56 13.61 2.41
N ALA A 234 18.25 14.75 2.52
CA ALA A 234 19.68 14.83 2.19
C ALA A 234 20.57 13.98 3.13
N LEU A 235 20.08 13.70 4.34
CA LEU A 235 20.72 12.84 5.34
C LEU A 235 20.31 11.36 5.21
N GLY A 236 19.50 10.98 4.21
CA GLY A 236 18.95 9.63 4.05
C GLY A 236 17.75 9.32 4.95
N GLY A 237 17.17 10.33 5.61
CA GLY A 237 16.00 10.19 6.45
C GLY A 237 14.70 10.11 5.64
N ASN A 238 13.76 9.27 6.07
CA ASN A 238 12.46 9.13 5.42
C ASN A 238 11.44 10.11 5.99
N VAL A 239 10.79 10.87 5.13
CA VAL A 239 9.76 11.84 5.50
C VAL A 239 8.60 11.84 4.52
N GLU A 240 7.40 11.58 5.05
CA GLU A 240 6.13 11.73 4.37
C GLU A 240 5.49 13.07 4.77
N LEU A 241 4.83 13.74 3.83
CA LEU A 241 4.26 15.06 4.04
C LEU A 241 2.87 15.14 3.39
N ILE A 242 1.87 15.49 4.21
CA ILE A 242 0.50 15.77 3.79
C ILE A 242 0.30 17.27 3.81
N ILE A 243 -0.01 17.85 2.65
CA ILE A 243 -0.24 19.29 2.48
C ILE A 243 -1.75 19.52 2.38
N LYS A 244 -2.31 20.36 3.25
CA LYS A 244 -3.70 20.80 3.24
C LYS A 244 -3.80 22.10 2.40
N PRO A 245 -4.36 22.05 1.18
CA PRO A 245 -4.40 23.22 0.30
C PRO A 245 -5.27 24.34 0.88
N GLY A 246 -4.77 25.57 0.87
CA GLY A 246 -5.45 26.76 1.39
C GLY A 246 -5.61 26.79 2.91
N CYS A 247 -5.09 25.81 3.65
CA CYS A 247 -5.21 25.74 5.10
C CYS A 247 -4.17 26.64 5.78
N ASP A 248 -4.63 27.45 6.75
CA ASP A 248 -3.75 28.20 7.65
C ASP A 248 -3.21 27.26 8.76
N HIS A 249 -2.70 27.81 9.86
CA HIS A 249 -2.18 27.05 11.02
C HIS A 249 -3.17 26.05 11.61
N HIS A 250 -4.46 26.39 11.57
CA HIS A 250 -5.55 25.58 12.08
C HIS A 250 -6.59 25.31 10.99
N PRO A 251 -7.32 24.18 11.09
CA PRO A 251 -7.24 23.17 12.15
C PRO A 251 -5.97 22.30 12.06
N HIS A 252 -5.44 21.83 13.20
CA HIS A 252 -4.46 20.73 13.20
C HIS A 252 -5.17 19.39 12.92
N SER A 253 -4.38 18.36 12.63
CA SER A 253 -4.77 17.04 12.19
C SER A 253 -5.48 17.04 10.82
N LEU A 254 -5.81 15.84 10.37
CA LEU A 254 -6.78 15.57 9.31
C LEU A 254 -8.15 15.24 9.92
N GLU A 255 -9.20 15.46 9.15
CA GLU A 255 -10.54 14.96 9.47
C GLU A 255 -10.56 13.43 9.50
N ASP A 256 -9.97 12.80 8.48
CA ASP A 256 -9.66 11.37 8.48
C ASP A 256 -8.21 11.15 8.93
N PRO A 257 -7.98 10.62 10.16
CA PRO A 257 -6.63 10.38 10.68
C PRO A 257 -5.98 9.13 10.09
N GLN A 258 -6.72 8.31 9.32
CA GLN A 258 -6.29 6.98 8.89
C GLN A 258 -4.91 6.94 8.23
N PRO A 259 -4.54 7.83 7.28
CA PRO A 259 -3.19 7.82 6.72
C PRO A 259 -2.07 8.05 7.74
N ILE A 260 -2.29 8.86 8.78
CA ILE A 260 -1.31 9.07 9.85
C ILE A 260 -1.25 7.85 10.77
N VAL A 261 -2.41 7.25 11.05
CA VAL A 261 -2.49 6.03 11.85
C VAL A 261 -1.78 4.88 11.16
N ASP A 262 -2.00 4.67 9.86
CA ASP A 262 -1.33 3.61 9.09
C ASP A 262 0.18 3.83 9.04
N PHE A 263 0.62 5.08 8.88
CA PHE A 263 2.03 5.44 9.02
C PHE A 263 2.58 5.10 10.40
N ILE A 264 1.85 5.38 11.49
CA ILE A 264 2.34 5.06 12.84
C ILE A 264 2.36 3.55 13.07
N MET A 265 1.31 2.84 12.67
CA MET A 265 1.16 1.39 12.87
C MET A 265 2.27 0.60 12.16
N ARG A 266 2.60 0.95 10.90
CA ARG A 266 3.65 0.24 10.14
C ARG A 266 5.05 0.42 10.72
N GLN A 267 5.25 1.41 11.61
CA GLN A 267 6.55 1.68 12.25
C GLN A 267 6.75 0.95 13.57
N GLN A 268 5.70 0.31 14.12
CA GLN A 268 5.79 -0.37 15.41
C GLN A 268 6.63 -1.65 15.32
N PRO A 269 7.53 -1.92 16.29
CA PRO A 269 8.36 -3.14 16.30
C PRO A 269 7.55 -4.43 16.20
N GLU A 270 6.47 -4.54 16.98
CA GLU A 270 5.58 -5.71 16.97
C GLU A 270 4.85 -5.90 15.63
N HIS A 271 4.64 -4.81 14.89
CA HIS A 271 4.08 -4.90 13.55
C HIS A 271 5.14 -5.38 12.55
N LYS A 272 6.37 -4.86 12.61
CA LYS A 272 7.47 -5.23 11.69
C LYS A 272 7.97 -6.66 11.85
N LYS A 273 7.81 -7.26 13.04
CA LYS A 273 8.26 -8.61 13.38
C LYS A 273 7.85 -9.71 12.38
N PHE A 274 6.68 -9.55 11.74
CA PHE A 274 6.10 -10.55 10.84
C PHE A 274 6.36 -10.26 9.36
N GLN A 275 7.00 -9.15 9.03
CA GLN A 275 7.17 -8.73 7.65
C GLN A 275 8.37 -9.43 7.02
N HIS A 276 8.15 -9.99 5.83
CA HIS A 276 9.17 -10.73 5.07
C HIS A 276 9.37 -10.09 3.71
N TYR A 277 10.51 -9.45 3.50
CA TYR A 277 10.91 -8.94 2.19
C TYR A 277 12.36 -9.28 1.91
N THR A 278 12.70 -9.43 0.63
CA THR A 278 14.06 -9.67 0.16
C THR A 278 14.49 -8.55 -0.78
N ILE A 279 15.53 -7.82 -0.39
CA ILE A 279 16.16 -6.78 -1.23
C ILE A 279 17.22 -7.44 -2.11
N ARG A 280 17.12 -7.23 -3.43
CA ARG A 280 18.08 -7.76 -4.42
C ARG A 280 18.63 -6.72 -5.38
N GLY A 281 17.83 -5.71 -5.68
CA GLY A 281 18.16 -4.61 -6.58
C GLY A 281 17.88 -3.28 -5.89
N SER A 282 17.56 -2.28 -6.70
CA SER A 282 17.31 -0.91 -6.24
C SER A 282 15.96 -0.39 -6.73
N LEU A 283 15.36 0.54 -5.98
CA LEU A 283 14.20 1.34 -6.40
C LEU A 283 14.58 2.82 -6.62
N ASN A 284 15.88 3.07 -6.80
CA ASN A 284 16.42 4.43 -6.82
C ASN A 284 15.95 5.22 -8.04
N ASN A 285 15.66 4.58 -9.17
CA ASN A 285 15.25 5.30 -10.37
C ASN A 285 13.92 6.02 -10.15
N SER A 286 12.95 5.30 -9.58
CA SER A 286 11.63 5.77 -9.19
C SER A 286 11.75 6.88 -8.16
N PHE A 287 12.43 6.62 -7.04
CA PHE A 287 12.55 7.60 -5.95
C PHE A 287 13.23 8.89 -6.40
N ILE A 288 14.31 8.79 -7.19
CA ILE A 288 14.99 9.96 -7.76
C ILE A 288 14.07 10.72 -8.72
N LYS A 289 13.36 10.01 -9.60
CA LYS A 289 12.46 10.63 -10.58
C LYS A 289 11.29 11.32 -9.89
N PHE A 290 10.65 10.66 -8.94
CA PHE A 290 9.53 11.24 -8.19
C PHE A 290 10.00 12.48 -7.45
N GLU A 291 11.08 12.40 -6.67
CA GLU A 291 11.55 13.55 -5.89
C GLU A 291 12.06 14.73 -6.75
N ARG A 292 12.84 14.45 -7.81
CA ARG A 292 13.55 15.50 -8.56
C ARG A 292 12.83 15.97 -9.81
N GLU A 293 12.21 15.05 -10.55
CA GLU A 293 11.49 15.35 -11.78
C GLU A 293 9.99 15.61 -11.53
N ARG A 294 9.49 15.25 -10.33
CA ARG A 294 8.11 15.51 -9.90
C ARG A 294 7.06 14.91 -10.83
N ARG A 295 7.42 13.81 -11.49
CA ARG A 295 6.54 13.00 -12.33
C ARG A 295 6.82 11.54 -12.09
N GLY A 296 5.78 10.74 -11.99
CA GLY A 296 5.91 9.29 -11.83
C GLY A 296 4.78 8.56 -12.53
N ARG A 297 5.12 7.48 -13.24
CA ARG A 297 4.13 6.52 -13.70
C ARG A 297 4.31 5.20 -12.98
N VAL A 298 3.28 4.79 -12.25
CA VAL A 298 3.32 3.59 -11.41
C VAL A 298 2.26 2.63 -11.90
N ALA A 299 2.63 1.36 -12.08
CA ALA A 299 1.72 0.33 -12.58
C ALA A 299 1.56 -0.81 -11.58
N PHE A 300 0.36 -1.37 -11.55
CA PHE A 300 0.01 -2.54 -10.75
C PHE A 300 -0.57 -3.61 -11.68
N ILE A 301 0.14 -4.72 -11.86
CA ILE A 301 -0.35 -5.86 -12.65
C ILE A 301 -0.55 -7.06 -11.73
N GLY A 302 -1.72 -7.68 -11.80
CA GLY A 302 -1.99 -8.90 -11.03
C GLY A 302 -3.43 -9.38 -11.10
N GLY A 303 -3.79 -10.19 -10.10
CA GLY A 303 -5.07 -10.89 -10.03
C GLY A 303 -6.21 -10.08 -9.41
N SER A 304 -7.16 -10.79 -8.79
CA SER A 304 -8.34 -10.18 -8.16
C SER A 304 -8.03 -9.36 -6.91
N ILE A 305 -6.95 -9.68 -6.20
CA ILE A 305 -6.47 -8.90 -5.04
C ILE A 305 -5.92 -7.55 -5.51
N THR A 306 -5.33 -7.50 -6.70
CA THR A 306 -4.86 -6.26 -7.33
C THR A 306 -5.99 -5.49 -8.00
N GLU A 307 -7.02 -6.15 -8.54
CA GLU A 307 -8.19 -5.47 -9.16
C GLU A 307 -9.08 -4.75 -8.14
N MET A 308 -9.22 -5.29 -6.92
CA MET A 308 -10.12 -4.74 -5.92
C MET A 308 -9.64 -3.41 -5.34
N VAL A 309 -10.57 -2.64 -4.75
CA VAL A 309 -10.21 -1.48 -3.91
C VAL A 309 -9.55 -2.00 -2.64
N GLY A 310 -8.34 -1.54 -2.32
CA GLY A 310 -7.57 -2.04 -1.20
C GLY A 310 -6.11 -1.58 -1.22
N TRP A 311 -5.18 -2.54 -1.16
CA TRP A 311 -3.77 -2.27 -0.93
C TRP A 311 -3.14 -1.35 -1.98
N LYS A 312 -3.55 -1.45 -3.26
CA LYS A 312 -3.02 -0.61 -4.34
C LYS A 312 -3.44 0.85 -4.14
N ASP A 313 -4.70 1.12 -3.79
CA ASP A 313 -5.20 2.47 -3.54
C ASP A 313 -4.50 3.10 -2.33
N MET A 314 -4.24 2.30 -1.28
CA MET A 314 -3.45 2.72 -0.12
C MET A 314 -1.99 3.00 -0.51
N MET A 315 -1.40 2.21 -1.42
CA MET A 315 -0.06 2.44 -1.93
C MET A 315 0.02 3.70 -2.80
N GLU A 316 -0.98 3.98 -3.63
CA GLU A 316 -1.09 5.23 -4.40
C GLU A 316 -1.11 6.45 -3.46
N GLN A 317 -1.95 6.40 -2.43
CA GLN A 317 -2.02 7.44 -1.41
C GLN A 317 -0.68 7.62 -0.70
N GLN A 318 -0.01 6.52 -0.35
CA GLN A 318 1.29 6.59 0.31
C GLN A 318 2.39 7.16 -0.60
N LEU A 319 2.41 6.79 -1.88
CA LEU A 319 3.37 7.35 -2.84
C LEU A 319 3.20 8.86 -2.98
N GLN A 320 1.95 9.34 -2.97
CA GLN A 320 1.64 10.77 -2.93
C GLN A 320 2.12 11.42 -1.62
N GLN A 321 1.97 10.77 -0.46
CA GLN A 321 2.47 11.29 0.82
C GLN A 321 4.00 11.37 0.87
N ARG A 322 4.68 10.35 0.32
CA ARG A 322 6.14 10.26 0.24
C ARG A 322 6.72 11.31 -0.71
N PHE A 323 6.02 11.55 -1.83
CA PHE A 323 6.43 12.47 -2.88
C PHE A 323 5.31 13.49 -3.19
N PRO A 324 5.00 14.42 -2.26
CA PRO A 324 3.81 15.29 -2.33
C PRO A 324 3.83 16.31 -3.47
N PHE A 325 4.99 16.52 -4.09
CA PHE A 325 5.14 17.42 -5.24
C PHE A 325 5.11 16.70 -6.58
N THR A 326 4.94 15.37 -6.56
CA THR A 326 4.94 14.54 -7.77
C THR A 326 3.55 14.43 -8.33
N THR A 327 3.42 14.70 -9.64
CA THR A 327 2.22 14.30 -10.38
C THR A 327 2.36 12.83 -10.76
N PHE A 328 1.49 11.99 -10.21
CA PHE A 328 1.45 10.56 -10.52
C PHE A 328 0.41 10.24 -11.60
N GLU A 329 0.78 9.30 -12.47
CA GLU A 329 -0.15 8.55 -13.31
C GLU A 329 -0.14 7.09 -12.85
N PHE A 330 -1.28 6.59 -12.41
CA PHE A 330 -1.43 5.21 -11.95
C PHE A 330 -2.05 4.35 -13.06
N VAL A 331 -1.41 3.21 -13.34
CA VAL A 331 -1.86 2.23 -14.32
C VAL A 331 -2.33 0.98 -13.57
N GLU A 332 -3.64 0.93 -13.31
CA GLU A 332 -4.29 -0.19 -12.64
C GLU A 332 -4.61 -1.30 -13.65
N ALA A 333 -3.80 -2.34 -13.67
CA ALA A 333 -3.91 -3.47 -14.59
C ALA A 333 -4.21 -4.79 -13.86
N GLY A 334 -5.03 -4.74 -12.80
CA GLY A 334 -5.55 -5.94 -12.13
C GLY A 334 -6.68 -6.59 -12.94
N ILE A 335 -6.63 -7.91 -13.14
CA ILE A 335 -7.73 -8.68 -13.73
C ILE A 335 -7.99 -9.92 -12.88
N SER A 336 -9.20 -10.03 -12.34
CA SER A 336 -9.63 -11.19 -11.56
C SER A 336 -9.33 -12.52 -12.24
N SER A 337 -8.82 -13.47 -11.47
CA SER A 337 -8.51 -14.85 -11.89
C SER A 337 -7.26 -15.00 -12.77
N THR A 338 -6.52 -13.91 -13.01
CA THR A 338 -5.28 -13.96 -13.80
C THR A 338 -4.04 -14.04 -12.93
N GLY A 339 -3.06 -14.84 -13.37
CA GLY A 339 -1.71 -14.91 -12.78
C GLY A 339 -0.65 -14.46 -13.80
N SER A 340 0.60 -14.89 -13.63
CA SER A 340 1.73 -14.38 -14.43
C SER A 340 1.63 -14.67 -15.92
N THR A 341 1.11 -15.84 -16.31
CA THR A 341 1.02 -16.22 -17.72
C THR A 341 0.10 -15.28 -18.51
N PRO A 342 -1.19 -15.08 -18.13
CA PRO A 342 -1.99 -14.03 -18.74
C PRO A 342 -1.37 -12.63 -18.65
N GLY A 343 -0.71 -12.32 -17.52
CA GLY A 343 -0.01 -11.07 -17.28
C GLY A 343 1.06 -10.78 -18.34
N ALA A 344 1.94 -11.73 -18.63
CA ALA A 344 2.98 -11.61 -19.63
C ALA A 344 2.45 -11.29 -21.04
N PHE A 345 1.33 -11.91 -21.44
CA PHE A 345 0.74 -11.68 -22.76
C PHE A 345 -0.05 -10.38 -22.89
N ARG A 346 -0.49 -9.80 -21.77
CA ARG A 346 -1.26 -8.54 -21.75
C ARG A 346 -0.45 -7.34 -21.30
N LEU A 347 0.77 -7.54 -20.79
CA LEU A 347 1.60 -6.49 -20.22
C LEU A 347 1.76 -5.31 -21.19
N ASP A 348 2.04 -5.56 -22.47
CA ASP A 348 2.12 -4.49 -23.46
C ASP A 348 0.80 -3.72 -23.59
N ASN A 349 -0.31 -4.44 -23.78
CA ASN A 349 -1.62 -3.83 -23.97
C ASN A 349 -2.09 -3.02 -22.75
N ASP A 350 -1.92 -3.58 -21.55
CA ASP A 350 -2.52 -3.04 -20.34
C ASP A 350 -1.60 -2.05 -19.62
N VAL A 351 -0.28 -2.23 -19.73
CA VAL A 351 0.72 -1.47 -18.97
C VAL A 351 1.65 -0.67 -19.89
N LEU A 352 2.45 -1.34 -20.74
CA LEU A 352 3.54 -0.66 -21.46
C LEU A 352 3.02 0.28 -22.56
N SER A 353 1.83 0.03 -23.11
CA SER A 353 1.16 0.91 -24.08
C SER A 353 0.77 2.27 -23.48
N LYS A 354 0.70 2.37 -22.14
CA LYS A 354 0.47 3.64 -21.44
C LYS A 354 1.75 4.49 -21.40
N GLY A 355 2.88 3.91 -21.79
CA GLY A 355 4.20 4.51 -21.95
C GLY A 355 5.18 4.04 -20.87
N LYS A 356 6.30 4.74 -20.70
CA LYS A 356 7.36 4.33 -19.77
C LYS A 356 6.85 4.24 -18.33
N ILE A 357 6.99 3.07 -17.74
CA ILE A 357 6.69 2.81 -16.32
C ILE A 357 7.93 3.09 -15.50
N ASP A 358 7.77 3.79 -14.39
CA ASP A 358 8.87 4.10 -13.47
C ASP A 358 8.95 3.06 -12.36
N LEU A 359 7.80 2.70 -11.78
CA LEU A 359 7.67 1.65 -10.76
C LEU A 359 6.56 0.67 -11.15
N LEU A 360 6.88 -0.63 -11.15
CA LEU A 360 5.96 -1.71 -11.48
C LEU A 360 5.81 -2.68 -10.30
N PHE A 361 4.59 -2.85 -9.82
CA PHE A 361 4.24 -3.92 -8.88
C PHE A 361 3.64 -5.10 -9.66
N ILE A 362 4.18 -6.30 -9.42
CA ILE A 362 3.73 -7.54 -10.07
C ILE A 362 3.24 -8.52 -9.01
N ASP A 363 2.02 -8.99 -9.20
CA ASP A 363 1.36 -10.05 -8.43
C ASP A 363 0.81 -11.12 -9.38
N GLY A 364 0.66 -12.34 -8.88
CA GLY A 364 -0.08 -13.39 -9.58
C GLY A 364 0.11 -14.78 -8.99
N SER A 365 0.98 -14.94 -7.97
CA SER A 365 1.38 -16.24 -7.45
C SER A 365 0.21 -17.03 -6.86
N ALA A 366 -0.73 -16.35 -6.19
CA ALA A 366 -1.95 -16.98 -5.68
C ALA A 366 -2.85 -17.54 -6.80
N ASN A 367 -2.90 -16.86 -7.96
CA ASN A 367 -3.66 -17.33 -9.12
C ASN A 367 -2.93 -18.45 -9.86
N ASP A 368 -1.62 -18.33 -10.06
CA ASP A 368 -0.79 -19.34 -10.73
C ASP A 368 -0.88 -20.71 -10.06
N MET A 369 -0.98 -20.75 -8.73
CA MET A 369 -1.22 -21.99 -7.98
C MET A 369 -2.50 -22.74 -8.43
N THR A 370 -3.53 -22.00 -8.81
CA THR A 370 -4.87 -22.55 -9.11
C THR A 370 -5.19 -22.61 -10.60
N ASN A 371 -4.42 -21.89 -11.42
CA ASN A 371 -4.69 -21.76 -12.85
C ASN A 371 -4.22 -22.96 -13.69
N GLY A 372 -3.53 -23.93 -13.06
CA GLY A 372 -3.12 -25.18 -13.69
C GLY A 372 -1.86 -25.07 -14.56
N PHE A 373 -1.14 -23.95 -14.47
CA PHE A 373 0.17 -23.80 -15.11
C PHE A 373 1.23 -24.59 -14.35
N THR A 374 2.07 -25.29 -15.10
CA THR A 374 3.25 -25.99 -14.56
C THR A 374 4.25 -25.02 -13.94
N PRO A 375 5.15 -25.48 -13.05
CA PRO A 375 6.21 -24.62 -12.52
C PRO A 375 7.03 -23.91 -13.61
N GLU A 376 7.34 -24.60 -14.70
CA GLU A 376 8.05 -24.05 -15.85
C GLU A 376 7.26 -22.93 -16.54
N GLU A 377 5.96 -23.11 -16.75
CA GLU A 377 5.10 -22.08 -17.36
C GLU A 377 4.93 -20.85 -16.46
N GLN A 378 4.85 -21.05 -15.14
CA GLN A 378 4.85 -19.94 -14.18
C GLN A 378 6.15 -19.14 -14.27
N VAL A 379 7.30 -19.81 -14.33
CA VAL A 379 8.60 -19.15 -14.55
C VAL A 379 8.60 -18.34 -15.86
N ARG A 380 8.08 -18.91 -16.95
CA ARG A 380 7.97 -18.21 -18.25
C ARG A 380 7.09 -16.97 -18.18
N GLY A 381 5.99 -17.04 -17.43
CA GLY A 381 5.08 -15.91 -17.19
C GLY A 381 5.77 -14.77 -16.44
N VAL A 382 6.32 -15.06 -15.26
CA VAL A 382 6.96 -14.04 -14.40
C VAL A 382 8.18 -13.43 -15.08
N GLU A 383 9.01 -14.27 -15.71
CA GLU A 383 10.14 -13.77 -16.49
C GLU A 383 9.66 -12.94 -17.69
N GLY A 384 8.56 -13.34 -18.31
CA GLY A 384 7.92 -12.59 -19.38
C GLY A 384 7.55 -11.18 -18.95
N GLU A 385 6.93 -11.02 -17.79
CA GLU A 385 6.54 -9.71 -17.27
C GLU A 385 7.75 -8.83 -16.93
N ILE A 386 8.69 -9.37 -16.14
CA ILE A 386 9.88 -8.62 -15.68
C ILE A 386 10.77 -8.23 -16.85
N ARG A 387 11.14 -9.20 -17.69
CA ARG A 387 12.09 -8.95 -18.77
C ARG A 387 11.51 -8.02 -19.83
N HIS A 388 10.23 -8.16 -20.18
CA HIS A 388 9.59 -7.30 -21.17
C HIS A 388 9.54 -5.85 -20.68
N ALA A 389 9.16 -5.62 -19.41
CA ALA A 389 9.18 -4.29 -18.82
C ALA A 389 10.59 -3.65 -18.88
N LEU A 390 11.63 -4.41 -18.52
CA LEU A 390 13.02 -3.95 -18.55
C LEU A 390 13.54 -3.73 -19.98
N GLU A 391 13.17 -4.55 -20.96
CA GLU A 391 13.58 -4.37 -22.37
C GLU A 391 12.95 -3.10 -22.98
N VAL A 392 11.72 -2.75 -22.59
CA VAL A 392 11.06 -1.50 -23.03
C VAL A 392 11.62 -0.28 -22.30
N ASN A 393 11.87 -0.40 -20.99
CA ASN A 393 12.45 0.66 -20.19
C ASN A 393 13.38 0.07 -19.11
N PRO A 394 14.71 0.06 -19.34
CA PRO A 394 15.66 -0.50 -18.37
C PRO A 394 15.79 0.33 -17.08
N GLU A 395 15.17 1.51 -17.00
CA GLU A 395 15.07 2.29 -15.76
C GLU A 395 13.87 1.90 -14.89
N THR A 396 12.99 1.01 -15.35
CA THR A 396 11.81 0.57 -14.58
C THR A 396 12.24 -0.17 -13.33
N ASP A 397 11.84 0.33 -12.16
CA ASP A 397 11.99 -0.40 -10.91
C ASP A 397 10.80 -1.36 -10.73
N ILE A 398 11.06 -2.53 -10.15
CA ILE A 398 10.07 -3.61 -10.06
C ILE A 398 10.03 -4.15 -8.62
N VAL A 399 8.82 -4.43 -8.13
CA VAL A 399 8.58 -5.13 -6.86
C VAL A 399 7.63 -6.30 -7.11
N LEU A 400 8.00 -7.50 -6.65
CA LEU A 400 7.10 -8.66 -6.63
C LEU A 400 6.37 -8.76 -5.30
N THR A 401 5.10 -9.10 -5.32
CA THR A 401 4.31 -9.38 -4.11
C THR A 401 3.70 -10.77 -4.15
N HIS A 402 3.65 -11.44 -2.99
CA HIS A 402 3.09 -12.78 -2.84
C HIS A 402 1.93 -12.77 -1.85
N PHE A 403 0.69 -12.57 -2.31
CA PHE A 403 -0.47 -12.48 -1.42
C PHE A 403 -0.87 -13.85 -0.81
N ALA A 404 -1.47 -13.80 0.38
CA ALA A 404 -1.97 -14.98 1.07
C ALA A 404 -3.23 -15.54 0.40
N THR A 405 -3.35 -16.87 0.36
CA THR A 405 -4.52 -17.60 -0.13
C THR A 405 -4.69 -18.91 0.64
N ASP A 406 -5.89 -19.49 0.61
CA ASP A 406 -6.23 -20.76 1.27
C ASP A 406 -5.29 -21.91 0.88
N GLY A 407 -4.74 -21.88 -0.34
CA GLY A 407 -3.77 -22.87 -0.80
C GLY A 407 -2.37 -22.72 -0.21
N PHE A 408 -1.95 -21.49 0.09
CA PHE A 408 -0.60 -21.19 0.63
C PHE A 408 -0.52 -21.42 2.13
N LEU A 409 -1.54 -20.98 2.88
CA LEU A 409 -1.48 -20.91 4.34
C LEU A 409 -1.17 -22.27 5.00
N PRO A 410 -1.76 -23.42 4.61
CA PRO A 410 -1.45 -24.72 5.22
C PRO A 410 -0.04 -25.22 4.91
N ILE A 411 0.55 -24.82 3.77
CA ILE A 411 1.92 -25.18 3.38
C ILE A 411 2.90 -24.39 4.25
N ILE A 412 2.69 -23.07 4.34
CA ILE A 412 3.52 -22.16 5.14
C ILE A 412 3.46 -22.50 6.63
N ALA A 413 2.28 -22.86 7.15
CA ALA A 413 2.12 -23.30 8.54
C ALA A 413 2.96 -24.55 8.88
N ARG A 414 3.34 -25.36 7.87
CA ARG A 414 4.26 -26.50 8.01
C ARG A 414 5.72 -26.12 7.77
N ARG A 415 6.03 -24.82 7.71
CA ARG A 415 7.35 -24.24 7.40
C ARG A 415 7.87 -24.66 6.02
N GLN A 416 6.97 -24.83 5.06
CA GLN A 416 7.27 -25.09 3.66
C GLN A 416 6.91 -23.86 2.81
N MET A 417 7.55 -23.70 1.65
CA MET A 417 7.22 -22.63 0.72
C MET A 417 6.39 -23.18 -0.45
N PRO A 418 5.26 -22.54 -0.83
CA PRO A 418 4.52 -22.91 -2.02
C PRO A 418 5.38 -22.78 -3.29
N ASP A 419 5.27 -23.76 -4.19
CA ASP A 419 6.04 -23.78 -5.44
C ASP A 419 5.84 -22.52 -6.29
N ALA A 420 4.61 -21.99 -6.33
CA ALA A 420 4.33 -20.73 -7.05
C ALA A 420 5.18 -19.56 -6.52
N ILE A 421 5.36 -19.44 -5.20
CA ILE A 421 6.24 -18.41 -4.63
C ILE A 421 7.70 -18.70 -5.00
N LEU A 422 8.15 -19.97 -4.89
CA LEU A 422 9.51 -20.36 -5.25
C LEU A 422 9.86 -20.05 -6.72
N ASN A 423 8.91 -20.26 -7.64
CA ASN A 423 9.07 -19.97 -9.06
C ASN A 423 9.28 -18.48 -9.31
N TYR A 424 8.47 -17.62 -8.67
CA TYR A 424 8.64 -16.18 -8.75
C TYR A 424 9.98 -15.74 -8.15
N GLU A 425 10.36 -16.27 -6.97
CA GLU A 425 11.62 -15.92 -6.30
C GLU A 425 12.84 -16.35 -7.12
N ARG A 426 12.75 -17.46 -7.88
CA ARG A 426 13.80 -17.88 -8.81
C ARG A 426 14.03 -16.84 -9.91
N VAL A 427 12.96 -16.30 -10.49
CA VAL A 427 13.05 -15.22 -11.48
C VAL A 427 13.56 -13.92 -10.83
N ALA A 428 13.04 -13.59 -9.64
CA ALA A 428 13.47 -12.42 -8.87
C ALA A 428 14.98 -12.43 -8.59
N ASN A 429 15.55 -13.59 -8.24
CA ASN A 429 16.99 -13.78 -8.09
C ASN A 429 17.75 -13.51 -9.40
N HIS A 430 17.25 -14.01 -10.54
CA HIS A 430 17.91 -13.87 -11.84
C HIS A 430 17.97 -12.41 -12.32
N TYR A 431 16.89 -11.64 -12.11
CA TYR A 431 16.77 -10.22 -12.52
C TYR A 431 17.06 -9.22 -11.39
N ARG A 432 17.49 -9.69 -10.22
CA ARG A 432 17.73 -8.86 -9.02
C ARG A 432 16.52 -7.99 -8.62
N VAL A 433 15.32 -8.55 -8.73
CA VAL A 433 14.07 -7.86 -8.34
C VAL A 433 13.76 -8.12 -6.87
N SER A 434 13.43 -7.06 -6.13
CA SER A 434 13.05 -7.18 -4.72
C SER A 434 11.62 -7.71 -4.59
N SER A 435 11.33 -8.44 -3.52
CA SER A 435 10.03 -9.08 -3.32
C SER A 435 9.54 -9.02 -1.88
N VAL A 436 8.22 -9.08 -1.69
CA VAL A 436 7.55 -9.09 -0.38
C VAL A 436 6.68 -10.35 -0.26
N ASN A 437 7.00 -11.19 0.73
CA ASN A 437 6.26 -12.42 1.02
C ASN A 437 5.14 -12.18 2.02
N LEU A 438 4.04 -11.62 1.52
CA LEU A 438 2.86 -11.30 2.31
C LEU A 438 2.14 -12.57 2.80
N ALA A 439 2.20 -13.66 2.03
CA ALA A 439 1.64 -14.95 2.42
C ALA A 439 2.29 -15.50 3.70
N GLN A 440 3.61 -15.35 3.83
CA GLN A 440 4.32 -15.77 5.04
C GLN A 440 3.94 -14.91 6.24
N GLU A 441 3.94 -13.59 6.08
CA GLU A 441 3.52 -12.66 7.13
C GLU A 441 2.13 -13.02 7.68
N ILE A 442 1.14 -13.18 6.79
CA ILE A 442 -0.22 -13.49 7.22
C ILE A 442 -0.30 -14.85 7.90
N SER A 443 0.42 -15.87 7.40
CA SER A 443 0.45 -17.18 8.05
C SER A 443 0.99 -17.10 9.48
N GLU A 444 2.02 -16.31 9.72
CA GLU A 444 2.62 -16.14 11.05
C GLU A 444 1.70 -15.33 11.98
N ARG A 445 1.06 -14.26 11.50
CA ARG A 445 0.08 -13.48 12.29
C ARG A 445 -1.16 -14.31 12.67
N LEU A 446 -1.62 -15.20 11.79
CA LEU A 446 -2.69 -16.16 12.09
C LEU A 446 -2.27 -17.15 13.19
N GLN A 447 -1.04 -17.63 13.16
CA GLN A 447 -0.49 -18.55 14.17
C GLN A 447 -0.26 -17.85 15.53
N ASP A 448 0.09 -16.56 15.50
CA ASP A 448 0.23 -15.70 16.68
C ASP A 448 -1.14 -15.30 17.29
N GLY A 449 -2.23 -15.54 16.57
CA GLY A 449 -3.59 -15.27 17.04
C GLY A 449 -3.98 -13.80 16.99
N GLN A 450 -3.33 -12.98 16.16
CA GLN A 450 -3.68 -11.57 16.00
C GLN A 450 -5.06 -11.36 15.39
N PHE A 451 -5.46 -12.30 14.52
CA PHE A 451 -6.77 -12.39 13.91
C PHE A 451 -6.97 -13.82 13.37
N THR A 452 -8.21 -14.15 13.02
CA THR A 452 -8.56 -15.36 12.28
C THR A 452 -8.58 -15.09 10.78
N TRP A 453 -8.49 -16.15 9.97
CA TRP A 453 -8.56 -16.03 8.50
C TRP A 453 -9.89 -15.42 8.02
N LYS A 454 -10.97 -15.66 8.77
CA LYS A 454 -12.27 -15.04 8.55
C LYS A 454 -12.26 -13.54 8.85
N GLU A 455 -11.69 -13.12 9.98
CA GLU A 455 -11.57 -11.69 10.33
C GLU A 455 -10.67 -10.94 9.36
N PHE A 456 -9.66 -11.63 8.80
CA PHE A 456 -8.82 -11.09 7.74
C PHE A 456 -9.58 -10.86 6.43
N GLY A 457 -10.62 -11.66 6.13
CA GLY A 457 -11.40 -11.60 4.90
C GLY A 457 -11.04 -12.67 3.86
N TYR A 458 -10.35 -13.74 4.28
CA TYR A 458 -9.83 -14.79 3.39
C TYR A 458 -8.89 -14.23 2.32
N ALA A 459 -8.85 -14.82 1.12
CA ALA A 459 -8.00 -14.39 0.02
C ALA A 459 -8.30 -12.96 -0.47
N HIS A 460 -9.49 -12.41 -0.19
CA HIS A 460 -9.90 -11.04 -0.53
C HIS A 460 -10.05 -10.20 0.74
N PRO A 461 -8.94 -9.69 1.30
CA PRO A 461 -8.97 -9.15 2.65
C PRO A 461 -9.91 -7.97 2.83
N HIS A 462 -10.47 -7.88 4.03
CA HIS A 462 -11.12 -6.69 4.53
C HIS A 462 -10.13 -5.52 4.66
N PRO A 463 -10.60 -4.27 4.82
CA PRO A 463 -9.71 -3.09 4.83
C PRO A 463 -8.50 -3.20 5.77
N TYR A 464 -8.65 -3.82 6.94
CA TYR A 464 -7.52 -4.07 7.84
C TYR A 464 -6.47 -5.02 7.25
N GLY A 465 -6.89 -6.11 6.57
CA GLY A 465 -5.94 -7.00 5.92
C GLY A 465 -5.21 -6.33 4.74
N GLN A 466 -5.91 -5.44 4.03
CA GLN A 466 -5.30 -4.60 2.98
C GLN A 466 -4.22 -3.68 3.58
N SER A 467 -4.47 -3.06 4.74
CA SER A 467 -3.47 -2.19 5.37
C SER A 467 -2.26 -2.96 5.90
N VAL A 468 -2.43 -4.21 6.35
CA VAL A 468 -1.29 -5.10 6.68
C VAL A 468 -0.42 -5.36 5.44
N TYR A 469 -1.04 -5.66 4.29
CA TYR A 469 -0.31 -5.83 3.04
C TYR A 469 0.45 -4.56 2.62
N THR A 470 -0.24 -3.41 2.63
CA THR A 470 0.38 -2.14 2.29
C THR A 470 1.55 -1.84 3.22
N ALA A 471 1.39 -2.01 4.53
CA ALA A 471 2.43 -1.73 5.52
C ALA A 471 3.73 -2.51 5.28
N ALA A 472 3.65 -3.77 4.85
CA ALA A 472 4.81 -4.58 4.52
C ALA A 472 5.54 -4.09 3.25
N ILE A 473 4.78 -3.75 2.21
CA ILE A 473 5.32 -3.18 0.97
C ILE A 473 5.94 -1.81 1.25
N SER A 474 5.27 -0.97 2.03
CA SER A 474 5.76 0.33 2.49
C SER A 474 7.08 0.25 3.22
N ASN A 475 7.27 -0.79 4.05
CA ASN A 475 8.50 -0.95 4.82
C ASN A 475 9.68 -1.41 3.94
N LEU A 476 9.43 -2.18 2.86
CA LEU A 476 10.43 -2.38 1.81
C LEU A 476 10.81 -1.03 1.15
N LEU A 477 9.82 -0.21 0.77
CA LEU A 477 10.09 1.11 0.17
C LEU A 477 10.90 2.02 1.10
N ASP A 478 10.54 2.05 2.38
CA ASP A 478 11.25 2.82 3.40
C ASP A 478 12.72 2.38 3.52
N GLU A 479 12.98 1.07 3.59
CA GLU A 479 14.34 0.55 3.72
C GLU A 479 15.18 0.92 2.51
N MET A 480 14.63 0.75 1.31
CA MET A 480 15.35 1.04 0.07
C MET A 480 15.55 2.54 -0.18
N GLN A 481 14.64 3.40 0.31
CA GLN A 481 14.77 4.86 0.14
C GLN A 481 15.92 5.44 0.98
N ARG A 482 16.28 4.82 2.11
CA ARG A 482 17.40 5.25 2.96
C ARG A 482 18.75 5.22 2.25
N GLU A 483 18.87 4.43 1.18
CA GLU A 483 20.09 4.36 0.38
C GLU A 483 20.29 5.58 -0.55
N ILE A 484 19.31 6.50 -0.61
CA ILE A 484 19.35 7.67 -1.47
C ILE A 484 19.86 8.89 -0.73
N ASN A 485 20.77 9.61 -1.38
CA ASN A 485 21.23 10.92 -0.95
C ASN A 485 21.24 11.91 -2.14
N ALA A 486 21.77 13.11 -1.90
CA ALA A 486 21.84 14.16 -2.92
C ALA A 486 22.68 13.79 -4.15
N GLU A 487 23.62 12.86 -4.03
CA GLU A 487 24.53 12.42 -5.11
C GLU A 487 24.01 11.21 -5.88
N SER A 488 22.99 10.51 -5.38
CA SER A 488 22.40 9.36 -6.06
C SER A 488 21.91 9.73 -7.46
N ILE A 489 22.15 8.86 -8.44
CA ILE A 489 21.73 9.04 -9.84
C ILE A 489 20.96 7.82 -10.34
N ARG A 490 20.10 8.03 -11.34
CA ARG A 490 19.37 6.94 -12.01
C ARG A 490 20.35 6.06 -12.79
N ARG A 491 20.11 4.74 -12.80
CA ARG A 491 20.94 3.74 -13.48
C ARG A 491 20.05 2.72 -14.16
N LEU A 492 20.45 2.29 -15.35
CA LEU A 492 19.80 1.18 -16.03
C LEU A 492 19.99 -0.10 -15.20
N HIS A 493 18.93 -0.88 -15.02
CA HIS A 493 19.01 -2.21 -14.45
C HIS A 493 19.76 -3.15 -15.39
N GLU A 494 20.53 -4.07 -14.80
CA GLU A 494 21.20 -5.12 -15.54
C GLU A 494 20.16 -6.16 -16.00
N ILE A 495 20.04 -6.34 -17.32
CA ILE A 495 19.19 -7.39 -17.90
C ILE A 495 20.12 -8.56 -18.26
N PRO A 496 20.01 -9.74 -17.61
CA PRO A 496 20.80 -10.90 -17.95
C PRO A 496 20.74 -11.22 -19.44
N ALA A 497 21.89 -11.53 -20.05
CA ALA A 497 21.95 -11.83 -21.48
C ALA A 497 21.10 -13.06 -21.84
N ALA A 498 21.14 -14.10 -21.00
CA ALA A 498 20.29 -15.28 -21.13
C ALA A 498 19.00 -15.12 -20.33
N GLN A 499 17.89 -15.52 -20.95
CA GLN A 499 16.65 -15.81 -20.21
C GLN A 499 16.88 -17.03 -19.31
N LEU A 500 16.16 -17.08 -18.19
CA LEU A 500 16.11 -18.20 -17.27
C LEU A 500 15.45 -19.40 -17.94
N ASP A 501 14.39 -19.18 -18.72
CA ASP A 501 13.79 -20.18 -19.61
C ASP A 501 13.84 -19.70 -21.08
N PRO A 502 14.34 -20.52 -22.03
CA PRO A 502 14.49 -20.14 -23.44
C PRO A 502 13.14 -19.96 -24.20
N TYR A 503 12.03 -20.27 -23.56
CA TYR A 503 10.67 -20.07 -24.05
C TYR A 503 9.87 -19.07 -23.19
N SER A 504 10.57 -18.26 -22.38
CA SER A 504 9.97 -17.16 -21.63
C SER A 504 9.05 -16.30 -22.48
N TYR A 505 7.94 -15.84 -21.89
CA TYR A 505 6.91 -15.05 -22.56
C TYR A 505 7.26 -13.57 -22.67
N THR A 506 8.56 -13.23 -22.74
CA THR A 506 9.07 -11.85 -22.86
C THR A 506 8.47 -11.08 -24.03
N LYS A 507 8.14 -11.77 -25.13
CA LYS A 507 7.51 -11.14 -26.32
C LYS A 507 6.03 -11.50 -26.42
N GLY A 508 5.40 -11.77 -25.28
CA GLY A 508 3.97 -12.02 -25.17
C GLY A 508 3.15 -10.82 -25.61
N HIS A 509 2.15 -11.04 -26.47
CA HIS A 509 1.19 -10.02 -26.87
C HIS A 509 -0.12 -10.65 -27.39
N PHE A 510 -1.14 -9.81 -27.56
CA PHE A 510 -2.39 -10.19 -28.20
C PHE A 510 -2.32 -10.17 -29.72
N ILE A 511 -2.93 -11.17 -30.35
CA ILE A 511 -3.31 -11.12 -31.75
C ILE A 511 -4.77 -10.64 -31.83
N PRO A 512 -5.07 -9.59 -32.64
CA PRO A 512 -6.44 -9.11 -32.81
C PRO A 512 -7.32 -10.14 -33.51
N LEU A 513 -8.60 -10.21 -33.09
CA LEU A 513 -9.59 -11.15 -33.64
C LEU A 513 -9.79 -11.01 -35.16
N SER A 514 -9.56 -9.81 -35.72
CA SER A 514 -9.66 -9.52 -37.15
C SER A 514 -8.68 -10.31 -38.03
N ARG A 515 -7.63 -10.91 -37.45
CA ARG A 515 -6.68 -11.78 -38.18
C ARG A 515 -7.18 -13.21 -38.37
N VAL A 516 -8.27 -13.60 -37.69
CA VAL A 516 -8.82 -14.94 -37.78
C VAL A 516 -9.53 -15.14 -39.12
N ARG A 517 -9.25 -16.28 -39.77
CA ARG A 517 -10.03 -16.75 -40.91
C ARG A 517 -11.13 -17.67 -40.41
N ILE A 518 -12.35 -17.17 -40.39
CA ILE A 518 -13.54 -17.94 -40.02
C ILE A 518 -13.81 -18.96 -41.12
N GLY A 519 -13.79 -20.25 -40.78
CA GLY A 519 -14.12 -21.33 -41.71
C GLY A 519 -15.61 -21.67 -41.70
N ARG A 520 -16.18 -21.90 -40.51
CA ARG A 520 -17.61 -22.19 -40.30
C ARG A 520 -18.05 -21.83 -38.89
N GLY A 521 -19.20 -21.17 -38.76
CA GLY A 521 -19.98 -21.06 -37.51
C GLY A 521 -19.47 -20.08 -36.45
N TRP A 522 -18.17 -19.79 -36.44
CA TRP A 522 -17.62 -18.70 -35.63
C TRP A 522 -18.10 -17.33 -36.11
N LYS A 523 -18.29 -16.41 -35.18
CA LYS A 523 -18.63 -15.00 -35.45
C LYS A 523 -17.99 -14.09 -34.39
N ILE A 524 -17.73 -12.85 -34.77
CA ILE A 524 -17.34 -11.81 -33.81
C ILE A 524 -18.63 -11.13 -33.34
N THR A 525 -18.82 -11.08 -32.02
CA THR A 525 -19.89 -10.35 -31.35
C THR A 525 -19.26 -9.16 -30.63
N ASP A 526 -19.50 -7.95 -31.12
CA ASP A 526 -18.82 -6.73 -30.67
C ASP A 526 -19.17 -6.31 -29.24
N ASP A 527 -20.42 -6.55 -28.82
CA ASP A 527 -20.94 -6.25 -27.48
C ASP A 527 -21.36 -7.56 -26.80
N TRP A 528 -20.39 -8.39 -26.45
CA TRP A 528 -20.70 -9.70 -25.86
C TRP A 528 -21.15 -9.57 -24.41
N ASN A 529 -22.38 -9.96 -24.12
CA ASN A 529 -22.91 -10.12 -22.78
C ASN A 529 -24.06 -11.15 -22.82
N PRO A 530 -23.85 -12.39 -22.36
CA PRO A 530 -24.86 -13.42 -22.49
C PRO A 530 -26.00 -13.19 -21.48
N ASP A 531 -27.23 -13.17 -22.01
CA ASP A 531 -28.45 -13.02 -21.21
C ASP A 531 -28.77 -14.31 -20.45
N ASN A 532 -28.20 -14.41 -19.25
CA ASN A 532 -28.40 -15.53 -18.34
C ASN A 532 -28.13 -15.11 -16.88
N LYS A 533 -28.43 -16.02 -15.95
CA LYS A 533 -28.32 -15.76 -14.50
C LYS A 533 -26.90 -15.86 -13.92
N TYR A 534 -25.91 -16.30 -14.70
CA TYR A 534 -24.57 -16.58 -14.18
C TYR A 534 -23.80 -15.27 -14.00
N GLU A 535 -22.92 -15.22 -13.01
CA GLU A 535 -22.03 -14.08 -12.82
C GLU A 535 -21.06 -13.98 -14.01
N LYS A 536 -20.67 -12.74 -14.36
CA LYS A 536 -19.65 -12.49 -15.38
C LYS A 536 -18.62 -11.53 -14.82
N ARG A 537 -17.34 -11.81 -15.04
CA ARG A 537 -16.26 -10.93 -14.57
C ARG A 537 -16.25 -9.63 -15.35
N LYS A 538 -15.98 -8.54 -14.63
CA LYS A 538 -15.75 -7.20 -15.18
C LYS A 538 -14.64 -7.25 -16.23
N GLY A 539 -14.76 -6.44 -17.29
CA GLY A 539 -13.80 -6.39 -18.40
C GLY A 539 -13.96 -7.51 -19.43
N PHE A 540 -14.81 -8.50 -19.18
CA PHE A 540 -15.11 -9.62 -20.09
C PHE A 540 -16.57 -9.66 -20.54
N VAL A 541 -17.31 -8.60 -20.26
CA VAL A 541 -18.62 -8.30 -20.82
C VAL A 541 -18.59 -6.93 -21.46
N HIS A 542 -19.48 -6.69 -22.42
CA HIS A 542 -19.51 -5.47 -23.21
C HIS A 542 -18.21 -5.21 -23.99
N VAL A 543 -17.63 -6.29 -24.49
CA VAL A 543 -16.39 -6.27 -25.27
C VAL A 543 -16.48 -7.24 -26.45
N PRO A 544 -15.70 -7.02 -27.53
CA PRO A 544 -15.67 -7.94 -28.65
C PRO A 544 -15.20 -9.34 -28.25
N MET A 545 -15.98 -10.35 -28.61
CA MET A 545 -15.66 -11.77 -28.43
C MET A 545 -15.83 -12.52 -29.74
N LEU A 546 -14.90 -13.40 -30.04
CA LEU A 546 -15.04 -14.40 -31.09
C LEU A 546 -15.72 -15.62 -30.49
N GLU A 547 -16.93 -15.95 -30.94
CA GLU A 547 -17.75 -17.01 -30.35
C GLU A 547 -18.23 -18.06 -31.36
N ALA A 548 -18.36 -19.29 -30.88
CA ALA A 548 -19.03 -20.39 -31.58
C ALA A 548 -19.64 -21.36 -30.56
N ALA A 549 -20.61 -22.16 -31.01
CA ALA A 549 -21.36 -23.05 -30.12
C ALA A 549 -21.58 -24.47 -30.66
N ARG A 550 -21.43 -24.72 -31.97
CA ARG A 550 -21.82 -26.00 -32.56
C ARG A 550 -20.60 -26.87 -32.84
N PRO A 551 -20.68 -28.18 -32.54
CA PRO A 551 -19.65 -29.13 -32.96
C PRO A 551 -19.28 -28.99 -34.43
N GLY A 552 -17.99 -28.95 -34.72
CA GLY A 552 -17.45 -28.77 -36.07
C GLY A 552 -17.34 -27.32 -36.56
N ASP A 553 -17.84 -26.33 -35.81
CA ASP A 553 -17.53 -24.92 -36.06
C ASP A 553 -16.02 -24.72 -35.97
N ARG A 554 -15.41 -24.10 -36.98
CA ARG A 554 -13.96 -24.08 -37.17
C ARG A 554 -13.42 -22.75 -37.66
N LEU A 555 -12.19 -22.46 -37.26
CA LEU A 555 -11.42 -21.29 -37.68
C LEU A 555 -9.97 -21.66 -37.98
N THR A 556 -9.25 -20.73 -38.59
CA THR A 556 -7.81 -20.84 -38.81
C THR A 556 -7.15 -19.50 -38.50
N LEU A 557 -5.96 -19.54 -37.91
CA LEU A 557 -5.15 -18.37 -37.60
C LEU A 557 -3.70 -18.62 -38.03
N SER A 558 -3.15 -17.73 -38.86
CA SER A 558 -1.72 -17.69 -39.13
C SER A 558 -1.03 -16.77 -38.13
N PHE A 559 0.09 -17.20 -37.58
CA PHE A 559 0.86 -16.43 -36.61
C PHE A 559 2.35 -16.73 -36.74
N LYS A 560 3.19 -15.79 -36.31
CA LYS A 560 4.62 -16.01 -36.15
C LYS A 560 4.98 -16.01 -34.67
N GLY A 561 5.75 -16.99 -34.22
CA GLY A 561 6.30 -17.00 -32.87
C GLY A 561 6.43 -18.39 -32.26
N ARG A 562 6.87 -18.43 -31.01
CA ARG A 562 7.31 -19.61 -30.26
C ARG A 562 6.22 -20.24 -29.39
N ALA A 563 5.11 -19.53 -29.17
CA ALA A 563 3.99 -20.05 -28.39
C ALA A 563 2.67 -19.44 -28.88
N ILE A 564 1.57 -20.18 -28.78
CA ILE A 564 0.23 -19.74 -29.16
C ILE A 564 -0.79 -20.23 -28.13
N GLY A 565 -1.75 -19.39 -27.81
CA GLY A 565 -2.81 -19.67 -26.86
C GLY A 565 -4.08 -18.88 -27.14
N ILE A 566 -5.07 -19.08 -26.29
CA ILE A 566 -6.32 -18.31 -26.27
C ILE A 566 -6.49 -17.66 -24.90
N PHE A 567 -6.90 -16.40 -24.89
CA PHE A 567 -7.50 -15.76 -23.73
C PHE A 567 -9.01 -15.77 -23.93
N CYS A 568 -9.70 -16.64 -23.20
CA CYS A 568 -11.12 -16.89 -23.35
C CYS A 568 -11.90 -16.58 -22.07
N VAL A 569 -13.21 -16.74 -22.15
CA VAL A 569 -14.11 -16.75 -21.00
C VAL A 569 -14.73 -18.14 -20.89
N CYS A 570 -14.60 -18.76 -19.72
CA CYS A 570 -15.05 -20.12 -19.46
C CYS A 570 -16.34 -20.09 -18.65
N GLY A 571 -17.48 -20.35 -19.29
CA GLY A 571 -18.79 -20.35 -18.64
C GLY A 571 -19.44 -21.72 -18.48
N PRO A 572 -20.70 -21.78 -18.02
CA PRO A 572 -21.42 -23.03 -17.75
C PRO A 572 -21.61 -23.95 -18.96
N SER A 573 -21.55 -23.39 -20.17
CA SER A 573 -21.67 -24.12 -21.43
C SER A 573 -20.32 -24.33 -22.13
N ALA A 574 -19.19 -24.04 -21.47
CA ALA A 574 -17.84 -24.16 -22.03
C ALA A 574 -17.61 -25.55 -22.66
N GLY A 575 -17.11 -25.55 -23.89
CA GLY A 575 -16.90 -26.75 -24.70
C GLY A 575 -15.47 -27.27 -24.68
N ILE A 576 -15.29 -28.43 -25.30
CA ILE A 576 -13.97 -28.95 -25.63
C ILE A 576 -13.58 -28.43 -27.02
N LEU A 577 -12.42 -27.80 -27.10
CA LEU A 577 -11.79 -27.40 -28.35
C LEU A 577 -10.88 -28.51 -28.86
N GLU A 578 -10.82 -28.68 -30.17
CA GLU A 578 -9.82 -29.47 -30.85
C GLU A 578 -8.92 -28.54 -31.65
N TYR A 579 -7.62 -28.59 -31.40
CA TYR A 579 -6.64 -27.72 -32.07
C TYR A 579 -5.50 -28.51 -32.71
N SER A 580 -4.91 -27.94 -33.76
CA SER A 580 -3.76 -28.47 -34.50
C SER A 580 -2.90 -27.29 -34.97
N VAL A 581 -1.59 -27.37 -34.72
CA VAL A 581 -0.60 -26.43 -35.26
C VAL A 581 0.18 -27.16 -36.35
N ASP A 582 0.35 -26.52 -37.51
CA ASP A 582 1.12 -27.01 -38.68
C ASP A 582 0.75 -28.42 -39.17
N ASN A 583 -0.54 -28.75 -39.11
CA ASN A 583 -1.09 -30.06 -39.47
C ASN A 583 -0.64 -31.22 -38.57
N ALA A 584 -0.11 -30.93 -37.38
CA ALA A 584 0.06 -31.94 -36.34
C ALA A 584 -1.29 -32.60 -35.97
N PRO A 585 -1.29 -33.80 -35.38
CA PRO A 585 -2.51 -34.42 -34.89
C PRO A 585 -3.31 -33.50 -33.97
N PHE A 586 -4.65 -33.52 -34.09
CA PHE A 586 -5.51 -32.70 -33.25
C PHE A 586 -5.40 -33.11 -31.77
N LYS A 587 -5.17 -32.13 -30.90
CA LYS A 587 -5.22 -32.25 -29.45
C LYS A 587 -6.55 -31.70 -28.94
N LYS A 588 -7.04 -32.21 -27.80
CA LYS A 588 -8.25 -31.72 -27.13
C LYS A 588 -7.87 -30.80 -25.97
N LEU A 589 -8.63 -29.73 -25.82
CA LEU A 589 -8.56 -28.80 -24.70
C LEU A 589 -9.96 -28.65 -24.12
N ASP A 590 -10.18 -29.13 -22.90
CA ASP A 590 -11.39 -28.83 -22.16
C ASP A 590 -11.28 -27.43 -21.57
N THR A 591 -12.17 -26.52 -21.98
CA THR A 591 -12.15 -25.14 -21.47
C THR A 591 -12.96 -24.97 -20.19
N TYR A 592 -13.66 -26.02 -19.72
CA TYR A 592 -14.46 -25.97 -18.51
C TYR A 592 -13.58 -25.97 -17.26
N THR A 593 -13.65 -24.89 -16.46
CA THR A 593 -12.87 -24.76 -15.21
C THR A 593 -13.66 -25.23 -14.00
N ALA A 594 -13.01 -25.28 -12.83
CA ALA A 594 -13.69 -25.58 -11.56
C ALA A 594 -14.80 -24.56 -11.21
N TRP A 595 -14.73 -23.34 -11.76
CA TRP A 595 -15.67 -22.24 -11.49
C TRP A 595 -16.75 -22.07 -12.56
N SER A 596 -16.60 -22.73 -13.72
CA SER A 596 -17.49 -22.56 -14.88
C SER A 596 -18.96 -22.85 -14.58
N SER A 597 -19.30 -23.68 -13.58
CA SER A 597 -20.71 -23.90 -13.20
C SER A 597 -21.39 -22.69 -12.56
N ALA A 598 -20.64 -21.71 -12.07
CA ALA A 598 -21.16 -20.57 -11.33
C ALA A 598 -21.01 -19.25 -12.09
N LEU A 599 -19.94 -19.09 -12.87
CA LEU A 599 -19.64 -17.84 -13.56
C LEU A 599 -18.93 -18.03 -14.91
N TYR A 600 -18.93 -16.96 -15.68
CA TYR A 600 -18.07 -16.75 -16.84
C TYR A 600 -16.74 -16.13 -16.37
N ILE A 601 -15.69 -16.98 -16.29
CA ILE A 601 -14.38 -16.63 -15.75
C ILE A 601 -13.34 -16.42 -16.87
N PRO A 602 -12.55 -15.34 -16.86
CA PRO A 602 -11.49 -15.14 -17.83
C PRO A 602 -10.36 -16.13 -17.59
N TRP A 603 -9.84 -16.74 -18.66
CA TRP A 603 -8.84 -17.80 -18.56
C TRP A 603 -7.92 -17.82 -19.77
N VAL A 604 -6.63 -18.03 -19.54
CA VAL A 604 -5.67 -18.29 -20.63
C VAL A 604 -5.39 -19.78 -20.70
N TYR A 605 -5.47 -20.32 -21.91
CA TYR A 605 -4.95 -21.65 -22.23
C TYR A 605 -3.85 -21.52 -23.27
N MET A 606 -2.67 -22.05 -22.94
CA MET A 606 -1.61 -22.22 -23.92
C MET A 606 -1.86 -23.51 -24.70
N LEU A 607 -1.78 -23.42 -26.04
CA LEU A 607 -2.00 -24.54 -26.94
C LEU A 607 -0.66 -25.20 -27.32
N GLU A 608 0.35 -24.38 -27.63
CA GLU A 608 1.73 -24.80 -27.79
C GLU A 608 2.63 -23.75 -27.13
N THR A 609 3.69 -24.19 -26.45
CA THR A 609 4.57 -23.32 -25.65
C THR A 609 6.02 -23.32 -26.10
N GLU A 610 6.40 -24.23 -27.00
CA GLU A 610 7.80 -24.48 -27.37
C GLU A 610 8.01 -24.64 -28.89
N LEU A 611 7.35 -23.81 -29.70
CA LEU A 611 7.51 -23.80 -31.15
C LEU A 611 8.84 -23.14 -31.58
N GLU A 612 9.28 -23.46 -32.80
CA GLU A 612 10.32 -22.70 -33.48
C GLU A 612 9.85 -21.26 -33.73
N ASP A 613 10.75 -20.28 -33.85
CA ASP A 613 10.36 -18.91 -34.18
C ASP A 613 10.13 -18.76 -35.71
N THR A 614 9.01 -19.29 -36.20
CA THR A 614 8.66 -19.28 -37.63
C THR A 614 7.18 -18.94 -37.83
N GLU A 615 6.73 -18.93 -39.09
CA GLU A 615 5.31 -18.81 -39.41
C GLU A 615 4.59 -20.15 -39.21
N HIS A 616 3.52 -20.13 -38.45
CA HIS A 616 2.72 -21.28 -38.05
C HIS A 616 1.25 -21.08 -38.45
N THR A 617 0.52 -22.19 -38.55
CA THR A 617 -0.94 -22.17 -38.77
C THR A 617 -1.67 -22.96 -37.69
N LEU A 618 -2.45 -22.25 -36.87
CA LEU A 618 -3.39 -22.83 -35.91
C LEU A 618 -4.71 -23.14 -36.62
N ARG A 619 -5.18 -24.38 -36.51
CA ARG A 619 -6.54 -24.82 -36.83
C ARG A 619 -7.26 -25.17 -35.55
N LEU A 620 -8.46 -24.63 -35.36
CA LEU A 620 -9.24 -24.83 -34.16
C LEU A 620 -10.69 -25.15 -34.52
N ARG A 621 -11.29 -26.12 -33.85
CA ARG A 621 -12.70 -26.49 -34.02
C ARG A 621 -13.36 -26.90 -32.71
N ILE A 622 -14.68 -26.76 -32.62
CA ILE A 622 -15.46 -27.25 -31.48
C ILE A 622 -15.64 -28.77 -31.59
N SER A 623 -15.31 -29.51 -30.53
CA SER A 623 -15.51 -30.96 -30.46
C SER A 623 -16.99 -31.32 -30.33
N SER A 624 -17.36 -32.54 -30.75
CA SER A 624 -18.65 -33.14 -30.37
C SER A 624 -18.71 -33.55 -28.92
N ASP A 625 -17.54 -33.75 -28.30
CA ASP A 625 -17.42 -34.10 -26.89
C ASP A 625 -17.54 -32.84 -26.03
N LYS A 626 -17.98 -33.02 -24.79
CA LYS A 626 -18.03 -31.96 -23.78
C LYS A 626 -17.70 -32.50 -22.40
N ASN A 627 -17.27 -31.60 -21.51
CA ASN A 627 -17.20 -31.92 -20.09
C ASN A 627 -18.58 -32.42 -19.60
N PRO A 628 -18.67 -33.51 -18.83
CA PRO A 628 -19.94 -34.02 -18.30
C PRO A 628 -20.73 -32.98 -17.48
N ARG A 629 -20.04 -31.99 -16.89
CA ARG A 629 -20.64 -30.89 -16.11
C ARG A 629 -21.02 -29.68 -16.97
N SER A 630 -20.64 -29.64 -18.24
CA SER A 630 -20.97 -28.55 -19.14
C SER A 630 -22.40 -28.65 -19.67
N LEU A 631 -23.08 -27.51 -19.74
CA LEU A 631 -24.40 -27.37 -20.31
C LEU A 631 -24.38 -27.37 -21.86
N GLY A 632 -23.21 -27.14 -22.48
CA GLY A 632 -23.09 -26.97 -23.92
C GLY A 632 -21.69 -27.27 -24.45
N THR A 633 -21.39 -26.68 -25.61
CA THR A 633 -20.12 -26.82 -26.34
C THR A 633 -19.58 -25.45 -26.77
N GLU A 634 -19.98 -24.37 -26.10
CA GLU A 634 -19.65 -23.01 -26.52
C GLU A 634 -18.22 -22.62 -26.18
N CYS A 635 -17.68 -21.68 -26.94
CA CYS A 635 -16.40 -21.05 -26.66
C CYS A 635 -16.47 -19.57 -27.02
N GLN A 636 -15.92 -18.73 -26.14
CA GLN A 636 -15.78 -17.30 -26.33
C GLN A 636 -14.32 -16.90 -26.15
N ILE A 637 -13.68 -16.46 -27.23
CA ILE A 637 -12.28 -16.03 -27.25
C ILE A 637 -12.24 -14.50 -27.28
N ARG A 638 -11.58 -13.92 -26.28
CA ARG A 638 -11.35 -12.47 -26.18
C ARG A 638 -10.17 -12.05 -27.04
N ASN A 639 -9.06 -12.77 -26.91
CA ASN A 639 -7.85 -12.57 -27.71
C ASN A 639 -7.17 -13.92 -27.96
N PHE A 640 -6.37 -14.00 -29.03
CA PHE A 640 -5.32 -15.02 -29.09
C PHE A 640 -4.06 -14.44 -28.46
N VAL A 641 -3.30 -15.25 -27.75
CA VAL A 641 -2.03 -14.87 -27.12
C VAL A 641 -0.89 -15.55 -27.85
N VAL A 642 0.20 -14.83 -28.13
CA VAL A 642 1.35 -15.39 -28.85
C VAL A 642 2.65 -14.81 -28.30
N ASN A 643 3.70 -15.63 -28.24
CA ASN A 643 5.05 -15.21 -27.88
C ASN A 643 5.88 -15.11 -29.16
N ARG A 644 6.32 -13.91 -29.53
CA ARG A 644 6.97 -13.62 -30.82
C ARG A 644 8.47 -13.82 -30.87
#